data_AF-A0A8E0QVC0-F1
#
_entry.id   AF-A0A8E0QVC0-F1
#
_cell.length_a   1.000
_cell.length_b   1.000
_cell.length_c   1.000
_cell.angle_alpha   90.00
_cell.angle_beta   90.00
_cell.angle_gamma   90.00
#
_symmetry.space_group_name_H-M   'P 1'
#
loop_
_entity.id
_entity.type
_entity.pdbx_description
1 polymer ?
#
loop_
_entity_poly.entity_id
_entity_poly.type
_entity_poly.pdbx_seq_one_letter_code
_entity_poly.pdbx_strand_id
1 'polypeptide(L)'
;MRTLYRRNDEKQRLVSQRRVSEDSVEKSSQQSHAIWEHLLFCLLLIPVVLSILLVLSDVRNWHMPPGLYGLVDEYRTSIQTAVQIVSTILSTIQIFALCRLINWATRILFGKSPTSLNVLGLWSAMSTPSINWTLPLWMIALSIVMVNLSAVISALWTGALTPANSVAFNSTTLMVPDWSNTTLIKEYPSEIDQTGPTIRNTKGYFTYSVGMGLLTPLVTSASTATTVDGSIRNHNKLDNSGYTYHGRSYGVGAPVGLVDDTLRRENPRATNYTYQETGLAADVACIYNHTSQFTIDQVGNNLYALMGPLPDSNLSAPEYSVYIGRGDRTIVGIGVSSQPTAYTAKRYLAIAAGDYYTPLNATQCTVTYTPTRFNVSVDIPSRNITVARLDAAAAASIDPTHRIAHVVTRQLELISNDLTSFYRSTLGDALNASISDYRTAVASTNTSLSEEQITLTGLENAIVSFVDDMLVAYASAQLVVGGFASPASAAVHVSALRLGSRVYIVATAVITGVIVLLVIAETVRTKGWRGLPAFDYLDNRMLVLGASAGGGEIAQYAAERRWKSTGRIPVVLRKEGDHQVIALGVEKGSDRQQSESTLVEETVPSTTIMETRREGNRRMANIINDTLYLINLDGGLLPGDGNSTHNYLVDLDLTQPFSINNGSNYHLSLIDPTVPQLKGQTLWSNAANTALYSYGGHGLGNTSLDEGIWTYDLADEKWAVQKTSIKPVRLYSGVSSNVPRLQSSFWVGGFQDRDTTPAITDGSRVYADGMIAFNTTSGEFRQLSAPFTPVQNGALVYVPVGDGVLVYMGGEVPSVADGVNATMVPNSWKYVFVYDIAEDRWYNQTTTGTVAARTEFCAVVQHDPSSSSSTYEVYVLGGADYASKEVLSDVSYLSIPSFHWYKAADLEQQRMTLVCEAYGPQVFGIGGRINWADDQDAGCYSMPAFIYDMSSGKSRAKFDPALTSYSQPSTVAERTKVSPYPATWADSSLRELLVPTGTSSTTASTTETKHGHGTPVDALGKLPQEWWLKWEPRMRWFNEAGTRHSGANPRTWEQRFSDSVQEPRREAKIQEVGEEEKVSLLAMLTAMLAFRPEERQTATEVMECGWMQRGALPELVQCK
;
A
#
# COMPACT_ATOMS: atom_id res chain seq x y z
N MET A 1 -53.39 -63.28 83.11
CA MET A 1 -54.26 -62.43 82.28
C MET A 1 -53.75 -60.97 82.28
N ARG A 2 -52.56 -60.70 81.71
CA ARG A 2 -51.96 -59.34 81.66
C ARG A 2 -50.92 -59.10 80.54
N THR A 3 -50.98 -59.85 79.44
CA THR A 3 -49.94 -59.80 78.37
C THR A 3 -50.48 -59.83 76.93
N LEU A 4 -51.72 -59.38 76.70
CA LEU A 4 -52.29 -59.31 75.33
C LEU A 4 -52.75 -57.91 74.87
N TYR A 5 -52.60 -56.87 75.69
CA TYR A 5 -53.05 -55.51 75.33
C TYR A 5 -51.95 -54.51 74.99
N ARG A 6 -50.66 -54.87 75.03
CA ARG A 6 -49.54 -53.93 74.81
C ARG A 6 -48.97 -53.90 73.39
N ARG A 7 -49.46 -54.73 72.46
CA ARG A 7 -48.86 -54.90 71.11
C ARG A 7 -49.55 -54.13 69.99
N ASN A 8 -50.72 -53.51 70.23
CA ASN A 8 -51.45 -52.76 69.20
C ASN A 8 -51.17 -51.24 69.21
N ASP A 9 -50.77 -50.65 70.34
CA ASP A 9 -50.49 -49.20 70.41
C ASP A 9 -49.14 -48.80 69.78
N GLU A 10 -48.13 -49.68 69.80
CA GLU A 10 -46.84 -49.40 69.14
C GLU A 10 -46.95 -49.44 67.60
N LYS A 11 -47.82 -50.30 67.05
CA LYS A 11 -48.07 -50.34 65.59
C LYS A 11 -48.81 -49.11 65.09
N GLN A 12 -49.72 -48.53 65.87
CA GLN A 12 -50.42 -47.30 65.47
C GLN A 12 -49.54 -46.04 65.59
N ARG A 13 -48.67 -45.96 66.60
CA ARG A 13 -47.69 -44.85 66.71
C ARG A 13 -46.67 -44.84 65.58
N LEU A 14 -46.12 -45.99 65.21
CA LEU A 14 -45.16 -46.12 64.10
C LEU A 14 -45.75 -45.79 62.72
N VAL A 15 -47.06 -46.05 62.52
CA VAL A 15 -47.77 -45.70 61.27
C VAL A 15 -48.13 -44.21 61.23
N SER A 16 -48.41 -43.58 62.38
CA SER A 16 -48.67 -42.13 62.45
C SER A 16 -47.40 -41.27 62.29
N GLN A 17 -46.27 -41.68 62.87
CA GLN A 17 -44.99 -40.97 62.73
C GLN A 17 -44.40 -41.09 61.31
N ARG A 18 -44.66 -42.20 60.59
CA ARG A 18 -44.28 -42.35 59.18
C ARG A 18 -45.06 -41.43 58.25
N ARG A 19 -46.38 -41.25 58.46
CA ARG A 19 -47.19 -40.32 57.64
C ARG A 19 -46.81 -38.86 57.87
N VAL A 20 -46.54 -38.45 59.11
CA VAL A 20 -46.16 -37.06 59.42
C VAL A 20 -44.76 -36.72 58.89
N SER A 21 -43.84 -37.69 58.87
CA SER A 21 -42.51 -37.53 58.26
C SER A 21 -42.58 -37.46 56.73
N GLU A 22 -43.38 -38.32 56.08
CA GLU A 22 -43.54 -38.34 54.62
C GLU A 22 -44.24 -37.08 54.06
N ASP A 23 -45.28 -36.55 54.72
CA ASP A 23 -45.97 -35.32 54.30
C ASP A 23 -45.08 -34.06 54.44
N SER A 24 -44.12 -34.06 55.37
CA SER A 24 -43.18 -32.94 55.58
C SER A 24 -42.05 -32.91 54.55
N VAL A 25 -41.58 -34.08 54.10
CA VAL A 25 -40.54 -34.20 53.06
C VAL A 25 -41.10 -33.88 51.67
N GLU A 26 -42.33 -34.32 51.37
CA GLU A 26 -43.00 -34.13 50.08
C GLU A 26 -43.43 -32.65 49.85
N LYS A 27 -43.82 -31.93 50.92
CA LYS A 27 -44.03 -30.47 50.87
C LYS A 27 -42.72 -29.69 50.68
N SER A 28 -41.62 -30.10 51.32
CA SER A 28 -40.35 -29.37 51.21
C SER A 28 -39.69 -29.50 49.83
N SER A 29 -39.81 -30.67 49.17
CA SER A 29 -39.21 -30.87 47.84
C SER A 29 -39.98 -30.14 46.73
N GLN A 30 -41.33 -30.13 46.79
CA GLN A 30 -42.16 -29.34 45.85
C GLN A 30 -42.01 -27.83 46.03
N GLN A 31 -41.85 -27.35 47.27
CA GLN A 31 -41.71 -25.92 47.56
C GLN A 31 -40.32 -25.38 47.19
N SER A 32 -39.26 -26.20 47.28
CA SER A 32 -37.90 -25.81 46.84
C SER A 32 -37.77 -25.68 45.32
N HIS A 33 -38.44 -26.55 44.55
CA HIS A 33 -38.40 -26.50 43.07
C HIS A 33 -39.09 -25.26 42.50
N ALA A 34 -40.21 -24.82 43.09
CA ALA A 34 -40.95 -23.65 42.63
C ALA A 34 -40.19 -22.31 42.82
N ILE A 35 -39.38 -22.18 43.88
CA ILE A 35 -38.62 -20.96 44.17
C ILE A 35 -37.47 -20.76 43.17
N TRP A 36 -36.78 -21.86 42.79
CA TRP A 36 -35.69 -21.82 41.81
C TRP A 36 -36.16 -21.44 40.39
N GLU A 37 -37.39 -21.80 40.02
CA GLU A 37 -37.90 -21.46 38.69
C GLU A 37 -38.27 -19.98 38.54
N HIS A 38 -38.73 -19.30 39.60
CA HIS A 38 -39.00 -17.86 39.58
C HIS A 38 -37.71 -17.02 39.56
N LEU A 39 -36.63 -17.50 40.18
CA LEU A 39 -35.32 -16.84 40.21
C LEU A 39 -34.71 -16.66 38.81
N LEU A 40 -35.10 -17.49 37.83
CA LEU A 40 -34.58 -17.44 36.47
C LEU A 40 -34.98 -16.15 35.71
N PHE A 41 -36.12 -15.53 36.03
CA PHE A 41 -36.49 -14.23 35.44
C PHE A 41 -35.63 -13.07 35.96
N CYS A 42 -34.93 -13.24 37.09
CA CYS A 42 -34.02 -12.22 37.62
C CYS A 42 -32.81 -12.00 36.70
N LEU A 43 -32.49 -12.95 35.81
CA LEU A 43 -31.43 -12.79 34.82
C LEU A 43 -31.70 -11.62 33.85
N LEU A 44 -32.97 -11.24 33.63
CA LEU A 44 -33.35 -10.09 32.80
C LEU A 44 -32.87 -8.74 33.37
N LEU A 45 -32.47 -8.66 34.65
CA LEU A 45 -31.92 -7.43 35.21
C LEU A 45 -30.60 -7.01 34.53
N ILE A 46 -29.81 -7.98 34.05
CA ILE A 46 -28.52 -7.73 33.39
C ILE A 46 -28.70 -6.90 32.10
N PRO A 47 -29.50 -7.35 31.10
CA PRO A 47 -29.70 -6.56 29.88
C PRO A 47 -30.42 -5.23 30.14
N VAL A 48 -31.28 -5.13 31.16
CA VAL A 48 -31.95 -3.87 31.53
C VAL A 48 -30.96 -2.83 32.01
N VAL A 49 -30.09 -3.18 32.97
CA VAL A 49 -29.10 -2.25 33.52
C VAL A 49 -28.13 -1.79 32.45
N LEU A 50 -27.63 -2.71 31.63
CA LEU A 50 -26.68 -2.39 30.56
C LEU A 50 -27.32 -1.46 29.51
N SER A 51 -28.59 -1.69 29.15
CA SER A 51 -29.30 -0.84 28.20
C SER A 51 -29.47 0.60 28.71
N ILE A 52 -29.79 0.78 29.99
CA ILE A 52 -29.91 2.11 30.61
C ILE A 52 -28.56 2.83 30.61
N LEU A 53 -27.46 2.13 30.91
CA LEU A 53 -26.11 2.70 30.89
C LEU A 53 -25.71 3.18 29.48
N LEU A 54 -26.03 2.41 28.44
CA LEU A 54 -25.74 2.79 27.05
C LEU A 54 -26.50 4.05 26.62
N VAL A 55 -27.79 4.17 27.00
CA VAL A 55 -28.59 5.37 26.72
C VAL A 55 -28.02 6.59 27.46
N LEU A 56 -27.60 6.44 28.72
CA LEU A 56 -26.96 7.52 29.48
C LEU A 56 -25.62 7.96 28.86
N SER A 57 -24.85 7.01 28.32
CA SER A 57 -23.59 7.29 27.62
C SER A 57 -23.81 8.10 26.34
N ASP A 58 -24.81 7.74 25.52
CA ASP A 58 -25.18 8.45 24.29
C ASP A 58 -25.62 9.89 24.58
N VAL A 59 -26.49 10.08 25.58
CA VAL A 59 -27.00 11.42 25.94
C VAL A 59 -25.90 12.36 26.46
N ARG A 60 -24.85 11.83 27.09
CA ARG A 60 -23.74 12.63 27.63
C ARG A 60 -22.58 12.87 26.65
N ASN A 61 -22.67 12.41 25.40
CA ASN A 61 -21.55 12.42 24.44
C ASN A 61 -20.24 11.91 25.05
N TRP A 62 -20.34 10.82 25.82
CA TRP A 62 -19.17 10.26 26.50
C TRP A 62 -18.24 9.58 25.48
N HIS A 63 -16.98 9.99 25.46
CA HIS A 63 -15.92 9.40 24.64
C HIS A 63 -15.02 8.51 25.48
N MET A 64 -14.48 7.46 24.87
CA MET A 64 -13.54 6.56 25.54
C MET A 64 -12.25 7.31 25.91
N PRO A 65 -11.69 7.06 27.12
CA PRO A 65 -10.40 7.59 27.50
C PRO A 65 -9.29 7.21 26.51
N PRO A 66 -8.22 8.03 26.37
CA PRO A 66 -7.16 7.78 25.39
C PRO A 66 -6.51 6.40 25.47
N GLY A 67 -6.35 5.84 26.68
CA GLY A 67 -5.80 4.50 26.90
C GLY A 67 -6.74 3.37 26.49
N LEU A 68 -8.06 3.54 26.70
CA LEU A 68 -9.08 2.61 26.22
C LEU A 68 -9.21 2.64 24.70
N TYR A 69 -9.06 3.82 24.08
CA TYR A 69 -8.97 3.91 22.63
C TYR A 69 -7.77 3.11 22.11
N GLY A 70 -6.58 3.27 22.73
CA GLY A 70 -5.37 2.53 22.33
C GLY A 70 -5.59 1.02 22.36
N LEU A 71 -6.18 0.52 23.45
CA LEU A 71 -6.56 -0.89 23.57
C LEU A 71 -7.54 -1.33 22.46
N VAL A 72 -8.53 -0.49 22.14
CA VAL A 72 -9.51 -0.83 21.09
C VAL A 72 -8.88 -0.82 19.71
N ASP A 73 -7.99 0.10 19.43
CA ASP A 73 -7.33 0.19 18.12
C ASP A 73 -6.31 -0.93 17.91
N GLU A 74 -5.61 -1.33 18.97
CA GLU A 74 -4.66 -2.44 18.96
C GLU A 74 -5.35 -3.81 18.86
N TYR A 75 -6.43 -4.01 19.62
CA TYR A 75 -7.12 -5.30 19.72
C TYR A 75 -8.55 -5.27 19.13
N ARG A 76 -8.75 -4.61 17.98
CA ARG A 76 -10.08 -4.46 17.34
C ARG A 76 -10.82 -5.79 17.18
N THR A 77 -10.14 -6.84 16.71
CA THR A 77 -10.73 -8.16 16.49
C THR A 77 -11.11 -8.86 17.79
N SER A 78 -10.24 -8.80 18.81
CA SER A 78 -10.51 -9.40 20.12
C SER A 78 -11.67 -8.70 20.82
N ILE A 79 -11.75 -7.36 20.74
CA ILE A 79 -12.87 -6.61 21.29
C ILE A 79 -14.15 -6.90 20.52
N GLN A 80 -14.11 -7.00 19.20
CA GLN A 80 -15.29 -7.38 18.41
C GLN A 80 -15.78 -8.78 18.78
N THR A 81 -14.86 -9.72 18.98
CA THR A 81 -15.19 -11.08 19.43
C THR A 81 -15.81 -11.06 20.83
N ALA A 82 -15.23 -10.30 21.76
CA ALA A 82 -15.78 -10.12 23.10
C ALA A 82 -17.18 -9.49 23.07
N VAL A 83 -17.39 -8.47 22.25
CA VAL A 83 -18.70 -7.85 22.01
C VAL A 83 -19.70 -8.88 21.49
N GLN A 84 -19.31 -9.71 20.52
CA GLN A 84 -20.18 -10.75 19.97
C GLN A 84 -20.57 -11.82 21.01
N ILE A 85 -19.61 -12.24 21.85
CA ILE A 85 -19.86 -13.19 22.94
C ILE A 85 -20.85 -12.60 23.94
N VAL A 86 -20.60 -11.37 24.41
CA VAL A 86 -21.49 -10.69 25.36
C VAL A 86 -22.88 -10.48 24.77
N SER A 87 -22.96 -10.09 23.50
CA SER A 87 -24.24 -9.87 22.80
C SER A 87 -25.07 -11.15 22.66
N THR A 88 -24.40 -12.28 22.39
CA THR A 88 -25.05 -13.59 22.30
C THR A 88 -25.56 -14.07 23.66
N ILE A 89 -24.81 -13.82 24.75
CA ILE A 89 -25.25 -14.13 26.12
C ILE A 89 -26.48 -13.30 26.48
N LEU A 90 -26.46 -11.99 26.23
CA LEU A 90 -27.59 -11.09 26.51
C LEU A 90 -28.84 -11.47 25.72
N SER A 91 -28.69 -11.78 24.43
CA SER A 91 -29.78 -12.28 23.60
C SER A 91 -30.35 -13.59 24.12
N THR A 92 -29.48 -14.52 24.54
CA THR A 92 -29.90 -15.82 25.09
C THR A 92 -30.71 -15.65 26.37
N ILE A 93 -30.32 -14.74 27.27
CA ILE A 93 -31.09 -14.40 28.47
C ILE A 93 -32.50 -13.90 28.10
N GLN A 94 -32.58 -13.01 27.10
CA GLN A 94 -33.85 -12.42 26.65
C GLN A 94 -34.78 -13.45 26.00
N ILE A 95 -34.24 -14.31 25.13
CA ILE A 95 -34.98 -15.39 24.49
C ILE A 95 -35.40 -16.45 25.49
N PHE A 96 -34.53 -16.82 26.42
CA PHE A 96 -34.85 -17.77 27.48
C PHE A 96 -36.05 -17.30 28.32
N ALA A 97 -36.08 -16.03 28.70
CA ALA A 97 -37.21 -15.46 29.42
C ALA A 97 -38.51 -15.51 28.59
N LEU A 98 -38.44 -15.21 27.28
CA LEU A 98 -39.57 -15.27 26.37
C LEU A 98 -40.09 -16.71 26.19
N CYS A 99 -39.20 -17.68 25.96
CA CYS A 99 -39.52 -19.11 25.86
C CYS A 99 -40.18 -19.62 27.15
N ARG A 100 -39.67 -19.22 28.32
CA ARG A 100 -40.25 -19.63 29.60
C ARG A 100 -41.61 -18.99 29.84
N LEU A 101 -41.78 -17.72 29.45
CA LEU A 101 -43.07 -17.02 29.49
C LEU A 101 -44.13 -17.75 28.66
N ILE A 102 -43.77 -18.13 27.42
CA ILE A 102 -44.64 -18.89 26.52
C ILE A 102 -45.02 -20.22 27.16
N ASN A 103 -44.03 -20.97 27.64
CA ASN A 103 -44.25 -22.27 28.28
C ASN A 103 -45.19 -22.19 29.50
N TRP A 104 -45.06 -21.16 30.33
CA TRP A 104 -45.94 -20.98 31.49
C TRP A 104 -47.34 -20.56 31.09
N ALA A 105 -47.48 -19.68 30.08
CA ALA A 105 -48.77 -19.26 29.57
C ALA A 105 -49.56 -20.43 28.94
N THR A 106 -48.89 -21.29 28.18
CA THR A 106 -49.50 -22.44 27.49
C THR A 106 -49.86 -23.57 28.44
N ARG A 107 -49.06 -23.83 29.51
CA ARG A 107 -49.45 -24.80 30.56
C ARG A 107 -50.78 -24.43 31.21
N ILE A 108 -50.98 -23.14 31.50
CA ILE A 108 -52.26 -22.65 32.06
C ILE A 108 -53.40 -22.80 31.05
N LEU A 109 -53.12 -22.63 29.75
CA LEU A 109 -54.11 -22.79 28.68
C LEU A 109 -54.54 -24.26 28.51
N PHE A 110 -53.58 -25.20 28.44
CA PHE A 110 -53.86 -26.63 28.29
C PHE A 110 -54.62 -27.22 29.48
N GLY A 111 -54.47 -26.66 30.68
CA GLY A 111 -55.25 -27.05 31.85
C GLY A 111 -56.74 -26.67 31.77
N LYS A 112 -57.17 -25.86 30.79
CA LYS A 112 -58.54 -25.33 30.68
C LYS A 112 -59.32 -25.81 29.46
N SER A 113 -58.65 -26.23 28.39
CA SER A 113 -59.30 -26.61 27.12
C SER A 113 -58.62 -27.78 26.43
N PRO A 114 -59.38 -28.71 25.80
CA PRO A 114 -58.80 -29.78 25.00
C PRO A 114 -58.02 -29.21 23.82
N THR A 115 -56.84 -29.77 23.54
CA THR A 115 -55.90 -29.22 22.56
C THR A 115 -55.43 -30.31 21.59
N SER A 116 -55.22 -29.99 20.31
CA SER A 116 -54.73 -30.94 19.30
C SER A 116 -53.21 -31.15 19.36
N LEU A 117 -52.74 -32.29 18.85
CA LEU A 117 -51.30 -32.63 18.84
C LEU A 117 -50.46 -31.64 18.02
N ASN A 118 -51.00 -31.08 16.94
CA ASN A 118 -50.29 -30.05 16.16
C ASN A 118 -50.12 -28.75 16.95
N VAL A 119 -51.12 -28.34 17.72
CA VAL A 119 -51.05 -27.14 18.58
C VAL A 119 -50.06 -27.38 19.73
N LEU A 120 -50.05 -28.57 20.32
CA LEU A 120 -49.04 -28.97 21.31
C LEU A 120 -47.62 -28.94 20.71
N GLY A 121 -47.46 -29.45 19.48
CA GLY A 121 -46.20 -29.44 18.74
C GLY A 121 -45.67 -28.02 18.44
N LEU A 122 -46.54 -27.07 18.07
CA LEU A 122 -46.15 -25.67 17.86
C LEU A 122 -45.71 -25.01 19.17
N TRP A 123 -46.49 -25.14 20.24
CA TRP A 123 -46.14 -24.51 21.52
C TRP A 123 -44.88 -25.14 22.13
N SER A 124 -44.62 -26.42 21.86
CA SER A 124 -43.32 -27.04 22.15
C SER A 124 -42.19 -26.38 21.36
N ALA A 125 -42.31 -26.28 20.03
CA ALA A 125 -41.32 -25.63 19.16
C ALA A 125 -41.08 -24.13 19.47
N MET A 126 -42.07 -23.44 20.03
CA MET A 126 -41.91 -22.04 20.48
C MET A 126 -41.31 -21.92 21.88
N SER A 127 -41.54 -22.91 22.76
CA SER A 127 -41.04 -22.91 24.14
C SER A 127 -39.62 -23.47 24.26
N THR A 128 -39.20 -24.29 23.30
CA THR A 128 -37.82 -24.66 23.02
C THR A 128 -37.56 -24.22 21.59
N PRO A 129 -36.77 -23.17 21.33
CA PRO A 129 -36.66 -22.54 20.02
C PRO A 129 -36.08 -23.53 19.00
N SER A 130 -36.95 -24.36 18.42
CA SER A 130 -36.64 -25.47 17.53
C SER A 130 -37.65 -25.50 16.40
N ILE A 131 -37.29 -26.12 15.27
CA ILE A 131 -38.17 -26.18 14.09
C ILE A 131 -38.76 -27.58 14.00
N ASN A 132 -40.09 -27.66 14.06
CA ASN A 132 -40.81 -28.90 13.82
C ASN A 132 -41.38 -28.92 12.40
N TRP A 133 -40.69 -29.60 11.47
CA TRP A 133 -41.04 -29.71 10.06
C TRP A 133 -42.31 -30.54 9.77
N THR A 134 -42.88 -31.19 10.78
CA THR A 134 -44.11 -32.00 10.65
C THR A 134 -45.39 -31.17 10.78
N LEU A 135 -45.28 -29.88 11.09
CA LEU A 135 -46.41 -28.97 11.30
C LEU A 135 -46.90 -28.31 9.99
N PRO A 136 -48.14 -27.80 9.94
CA PRO A 136 -48.62 -26.96 8.84
C PRO A 136 -47.70 -25.76 8.54
N LEU A 137 -47.60 -25.35 7.27
CA LEU A 137 -46.67 -24.31 6.78
C LEU A 137 -46.68 -23.00 7.61
N TRP A 138 -47.86 -22.52 8.02
CA TRP A 138 -47.97 -21.29 8.82
C TRP A 138 -47.39 -21.45 10.24
N MET A 139 -47.42 -22.65 10.81
CA MET A 139 -46.86 -22.99 12.13
C MET A 139 -45.33 -23.17 12.05
N ILE A 140 -44.84 -23.70 10.92
CA ILE A 140 -43.41 -23.75 10.61
C ILE A 140 -42.85 -22.32 10.51
N ALA A 141 -43.52 -21.43 9.78
CA ALA A 141 -43.08 -20.04 9.62
C ALA A 141 -42.92 -19.32 10.98
N LEU A 142 -43.88 -19.50 11.90
CA LEU A 142 -43.79 -18.94 13.26
C LEU A 142 -42.59 -19.51 14.06
N SER A 143 -42.31 -20.80 13.89
CA SER A 143 -41.18 -21.47 14.57
C SER A 143 -39.83 -20.96 14.02
N ILE A 144 -39.72 -20.75 12.70
CA ILE A 144 -38.54 -20.15 12.06
C ILE A 144 -38.28 -18.74 12.58
N VAL A 145 -39.33 -17.91 12.69
CA VAL A 145 -39.21 -16.55 13.25
C VAL A 145 -38.71 -16.60 14.70
N MET A 146 -39.25 -17.49 15.52
CA MET A 146 -38.85 -17.64 16.92
C MET A 146 -37.37 -18.09 17.07
N VAL A 147 -36.90 -19.03 16.25
CA VAL A 147 -35.51 -19.51 16.27
C VAL A 147 -34.53 -18.40 15.90
N ASN A 148 -34.86 -17.64 14.86
CA ASN A 148 -34.00 -16.55 14.35
C ASN A 148 -34.07 -15.28 15.20
N LEU A 149 -35.08 -15.13 16.06
CA LEU A 149 -35.22 -13.97 16.94
C LEU A 149 -33.98 -13.77 17.84
N SER A 150 -33.34 -14.87 18.26
CA SER A 150 -32.09 -14.83 19.04
C SER A 150 -30.92 -14.20 18.27
N ALA A 151 -30.78 -14.51 16.98
CA ALA A 151 -29.75 -13.94 16.12
C ALA A 151 -29.98 -12.44 15.89
N VAL A 152 -31.24 -12.04 15.68
CA VAL A 152 -31.63 -10.62 15.50
C VAL A 152 -31.33 -9.82 16.76
N ILE A 153 -31.76 -10.29 17.93
CA ILE A 153 -31.49 -9.61 19.21
C ILE A 153 -29.99 -9.55 19.49
N SER A 154 -29.23 -10.61 19.18
CA SER A 154 -27.77 -10.63 19.33
C SER A 154 -27.11 -9.57 18.45
N ALA A 155 -27.50 -9.49 17.17
CA ALA A 155 -26.96 -8.49 16.24
C ALA A 155 -27.24 -7.04 16.70
N LEU A 156 -28.41 -6.79 17.29
CA LEU A 156 -28.74 -5.47 17.84
C LEU A 156 -27.85 -5.10 19.04
N TRP A 157 -27.58 -6.06 19.93
CA TRP A 157 -26.63 -5.88 21.03
C TRP A 157 -25.21 -5.68 20.52
N THR A 158 -24.78 -6.41 19.49
CA THR A 158 -23.47 -6.22 18.86
C THR A 158 -23.33 -4.78 18.36
N GLY A 159 -24.34 -4.25 17.63
CA GLY A 159 -24.32 -2.87 17.15
C GLY A 159 -24.37 -1.80 18.27
N ALA A 160 -24.98 -2.12 19.42
CA ALA A 160 -25.08 -1.21 20.56
C ALA A 160 -23.80 -1.19 21.43
N LEU A 161 -22.98 -2.24 21.37
CA LEU A 161 -21.76 -2.38 22.17
C LEU A 161 -20.48 -2.15 21.36
N THR A 162 -20.53 -2.28 20.03
CA THR A 162 -19.36 -2.09 19.15
C THR A 162 -18.85 -0.63 19.23
N PRO A 163 -17.56 -0.39 19.54
CA PRO A 163 -16.98 0.94 19.51
C PRO A 163 -17.07 1.55 18.10
N ALA A 164 -17.60 2.77 17.99
CA ALA A 164 -17.74 3.50 16.73
C ALA A 164 -16.84 4.74 16.71
N ASN A 165 -16.27 5.04 15.54
CA ASN A 165 -15.47 6.24 15.34
C ASN A 165 -16.33 7.50 15.55
N SER A 166 -15.74 8.49 16.20
CA SER A 166 -16.29 9.82 16.49
C SER A 166 -15.15 10.83 16.47
N VAL A 167 -15.49 12.12 16.42
CA VAL A 167 -14.50 13.20 16.42
C VAL A 167 -14.58 13.95 17.74
N ALA A 168 -13.45 14.07 18.42
CA ALA A 168 -13.30 14.95 19.58
C ALA A 168 -12.62 16.25 19.14
N PHE A 169 -12.93 17.34 19.84
CA PHE A 169 -12.41 18.68 19.56
C PHE A 169 -11.48 19.11 20.68
N ASN A 170 -10.22 19.41 20.32
CA ASN A 170 -9.22 19.96 21.23
C ASN A 170 -8.76 21.34 20.74
N SER A 171 -8.44 22.24 21.66
CA SER A 171 -7.78 23.51 21.35
C SER A 171 -6.31 23.43 21.77
N THR A 172 -5.38 23.74 20.87
CA THR A 172 -3.95 23.87 21.16
C THR A 172 -3.39 25.16 20.55
N THR A 173 -2.11 25.44 20.79
CA THR A 173 -1.41 26.62 20.28
C THR A 173 -0.49 26.23 19.13
N LEU A 174 -0.55 26.97 18.02
CA LEU A 174 0.33 26.86 16.87
C LEU A 174 1.14 28.15 16.71
N MET A 175 2.42 28.04 16.40
CA MET A 175 3.27 29.21 16.15
C MET A 175 3.05 29.70 14.72
N VAL A 176 2.65 30.96 14.54
CA VAL A 176 2.46 31.63 13.24
C VAL A 176 3.52 32.72 13.04
N PRO A 177 3.84 33.15 11.80
CA PRO A 177 4.86 34.16 11.56
C PRO A 177 4.55 35.46 12.29
N ASP A 178 5.54 36.04 12.95
CA ASP A 178 5.41 37.38 13.52
C ASP A 178 5.89 38.45 12.52
N TRP A 179 5.07 39.48 12.36
CA TRP A 179 5.29 40.60 11.45
C TRP A 179 5.63 41.90 12.19
N SER A 180 5.80 41.85 13.53
CA SER A 180 6.25 43.00 14.32
C SER A 180 7.68 43.43 13.94
N ASN A 181 8.54 42.46 13.59
CA ASN A 181 9.90 42.69 13.13
C ASN A 181 10.06 42.22 11.67
N THR A 182 10.16 43.18 10.75
CA THR A 182 10.32 42.95 9.31
C THR A 182 11.67 43.44 8.79
N THR A 183 12.65 43.69 9.66
CA THR A 183 13.94 44.29 9.28
C THR A 183 14.75 43.46 8.29
N LEU A 184 14.52 42.14 8.27
CA LEU A 184 15.17 41.22 7.35
C LEU A 184 14.46 41.13 5.98
N ILE A 185 13.24 41.66 5.84
CA ILE A 185 12.50 41.72 4.58
C ILE A 185 12.91 42.99 3.83
N LYS A 186 13.94 42.85 3.01
CA LYS A 186 14.50 43.90 2.16
C LYS A 186 15.08 43.27 0.90
N GLU A 187 15.37 44.09 -0.10
CA GLU A 187 16.10 43.66 -1.29
C GLU A 187 17.54 43.31 -0.89
N TYR A 188 17.96 42.08 -1.21
CA TYR A 188 19.33 41.63 -1.06
C TYR A 188 20.00 41.64 -2.43
N PRO A 189 21.27 42.05 -2.53
CA PRO A 189 22.01 41.99 -3.77
C PRO A 189 22.16 40.53 -4.28
N SER A 190 22.15 40.36 -5.61
CA SER A 190 22.27 39.04 -6.27
C SER A 190 23.71 38.51 -6.27
N GLU A 191 24.68 39.32 -5.85
CA GLU A 191 26.09 38.94 -5.78
C GLU A 191 26.34 37.81 -4.75
N ILE A 192 27.31 36.95 -5.08
CA ILE A 192 27.82 35.93 -4.16
C ILE A 192 28.27 36.61 -2.85
N ASP A 193 27.95 35.97 -1.73
CA ASP A 193 28.18 36.44 -0.34
C ASP A 193 27.33 37.64 0.12
N GLN A 194 26.41 38.16 -0.71
CA GLN A 194 25.49 39.24 -0.35
C GLN A 194 24.00 38.83 -0.33
N THR A 195 23.71 37.55 -0.54
CA THR A 195 22.36 36.97 -0.74
C THR A 195 21.49 36.88 0.52
N GLY A 196 21.86 37.55 1.60
CA GLY A 196 21.09 37.63 2.84
C GLY A 196 21.09 36.36 3.71
N PRO A 197 20.40 36.38 4.86
CA PRO A 197 20.36 35.23 5.77
C PRO A 197 19.58 34.05 5.17
N THR A 198 20.17 32.86 5.25
CA THR A 198 19.58 31.62 4.75
C THR A 198 19.81 30.45 5.71
N ILE A 199 18.91 29.47 5.71
CA ILE A 199 19.03 28.21 6.43
C ILE A 199 18.62 27.07 5.51
N ARG A 200 19.42 26.01 5.49
CA ARG A 200 19.07 24.74 4.85
C ARG A 200 19.03 23.64 5.89
N ASN A 201 17.91 22.93 6.01
CA ASN A 201 17.74 21.82 6.92
C ASN A 201 16.84 20.72 6.30
N THR A 202 16.49 19.70 7.08
CA THR A 202 15.63 18.60 6.62
C THR A 202 14.22 19.06 6.20
N LYS A 203 13.75 20.20 6.71
CA LYS A 203 12.45 20.78 6.38
C LYS A 203 12.47 21.65 5.12
N GLY A 204 13.65 21.99 4.57
CA GLY A 204 13.75 22.74 3.29
C GLY A 204 14.89 23.74 3.24
N TYR A 205 14.83 24.63 2.24
CA TYR A 205 15.70 25.77 2.08
C TYR A 205 14.91 27.08 2.29
N PHE A 206 15.32 27.87 3.28
CA PHE A 206 14.63 29.08 3.71
C PHE A 206 15.58 30.26 3.58
N THR A 207 15.11 31.37 3.03
CA THR A 207 15.94 32.53 2.66
C THR A 207 15.12 33.82 2.69
N TYR A 208 15.75 34.93 3.07
CA TYR A 208 15.17 36.27 2.85
C TYR A 208 15.48 36.85 1.46
N SER A 209 16.38 36.23 0.67
CA SER A 209 16.53 36.49 -0.75
C SER A 209 15.71 35.48 -1.55
N VAL A 210 14.39 35.68 -1.53
CA VAL A 210 13.40 34.71 -2.04
C VAL A 210 13.50 34.55 -3.55
N GLY A 211 13.55 35.66 -4.30
CA GLY A 211 13.61 35.63 -5.76
C GLY A 211 14.83 34.90 -6.31
N MET A 212 15.98 35.05 -5.65
CA MET A 212 17.22 34.36 -6.02
C MET A 212 17.27 32.93 -5.51
N GLY A 213 17.01 32.73 -4.22
CA GLY A 213 17.22 31.45 -3.57
C GLY A 213 16.17 30.40 -3.90
N LEU A 214 14.97 30.82 -4.32
CA LEU A 214 13.85 29.94 -4.70
C LEU A 214 13.44 30.14 -6.17
N LEU A 215 14.36 30.62 -7.00
CA LEU A 215 14.10 30.93 -8.41
C LEU A 215 13.44 29.78 -9.17
N THR A 216 14.03 28.58 -9.13
CA THR A 216 13.49 27.41 -9.85
C THR A 216 12.10 27.00 -9.36
N PRO A 217 11.84 26.78 -8.05
CA PRO A 217 10.50 26.48 -7.55
C PRO A 217 9.45 27.55 -7.90
N LEU A 218 9.81 28.84 -7.83
CA LEU A 218 8.90 29.94 -8.15
C LEU A 218 8.49 29.90 -9.63
N VAL A 219 9.44 29.68 -10.54
CA VAL A 219 9.18 29.58 -11.98
C VAL A 219 8.32 28.36 -12.32
N THR A 220 8.61 27.20 -11.72
CA THR A 220 7.82 25.97 -11.90
C THR A 220 6.39 26.14 -11.38
N SER A 221 6.22 26.84 -10.26
CA SER A 221 4.89 27.17 -9.74
C SER A 221 4.15 28.08 -10.72
N ALA A 222 4.78 29.17 -11.18
CA ALA A 222 4.17 30.09 -12.13
C ALA A 222 3.80 29.45 -13.48
N SER A 223 4.61 28.52 -14.00
CA SER A 223 4.30 27.81 -15.25
C SER A 223 3.07 26.91 -15.14
N THR A 224 2.72 26.49 -13.92
CA THR A 224 1.55 25.64 -13.60
C THR A 224 0.47 26.41 -12.85
N ALA A 225 0.46 27.74 -12.97
CA ALA A 225 -0.49 28.61 -12.28
C ALA A 225 -1.93 28.42 -12.76
N THR A 226 -2.11 27.90 -13.97
CA THR A 226 -3.41 27.55 -14.53
C THR A 226 -3.47 26.06 -14.84
N THR A 227 -4.58 25.41 -14.53
CA THR A 227 -4.82 24.00 -14.86
C THR A 227 -5.44 23.86 -16.25
N VAL A 228 -4.98 22.88 -17.03
CA VAL A 228 -5.45 22.61 -18.40
C VAL A 228 -6.95 22.27 -18.47
N ASP A 229 -7.50 21.66 -17.42
CA ASP A 229 -8.91 21.24 -17.33
C ASP A 229 -9.82 22.25 -16.61
N GLY A 230 -9.27 23.38 -16.13
CA GLY A 230 -9.99 24.38 -15.35
C GLY A 230 -10.36 23.94 -13.93
N SER A 231 -9.79 22.84 -13.43
CA SER A 231 -9.99 22.38 -12.05
C SER A 231 -9.29 23.27 -11.01
N ILE A 232 -9.51 23.00 -9.73
CA ILE A 232 -8.81 23.72 -8.66
C ILE A 232 -7.34 23.33 -8.69
N ARG A 233 -6.46 24.34 -8.81
CA ARG A 233 -5.01 24.15 -8.82
C ARG A 233 -4.52 23.47 -7.55
N ASN A 234 -3.77 22.39 -7.71
CA ASN A 234 -2.97 21.78 -6.64
C ASN A 234 -1.50 22.10 -6.86
N HIS A 235 -0.83 22.65 -5.84
CA HIS A 235 0.60 22.96 -5.95
C HIS A 235 1.33 22.72 -4.64
N ASN A 236 2.59 22.32 -4.73
CA ASN A 236 3.40 22.01 -3.56
C ASN A 236 3.75 23.29 -2.80
N LYS A 237 3.78 23.19 -1.47
CA LYS A 237 4.41 24.20 -0.62
C LYS A 237 5.91 24.24 -0.92
N LEU A 238 6.53 25.42 -0.94
CA LEU A 238 7.93 25.61 -1.33
C LEU A 238 8.93 25.20 -0.22
N ASP A 239 8.76 24.00 0.32
CA ASP A 239 9.63 23.38 1.32
C ASP A 239 9.55 21.84 1.25
N ASN A 240 10.26 21.15 2.14
CA ASN A 240 10.30 19.69 2.18
C ASN A 240 9.32 19.07 3.19
N SER A 241 8.29 19.82 3.62
CA SER A 241 7.26 19.29 4.53
C SER A 241 6.34 18.27 3.84
N GLY A 242 6.28 18.29 2.50
CA GLY A 242 5.44 17.42 1.69
C GLY A 242 3.95 17.76 1.71
N TYR A 243 3.60 18.99 2.15
CA TYR A 243 2.24 19.51 2.06
C TYR A 243 1.98 20.21 0.72
N THR A 244 0.73 20.12 0.26
CA THR A 244 0.26 20.77 -0.97
C THR A 244 -0.91 21.70 -0.68
N TYR A 245 -0.99 22.82 -1.40
CA TYR A 245 -2.13 23.71 -1.38
C TYR A 245 -3.17 23.21 -2.38
N HIS A 246 -4.41 23.12 -1.93
CA HIS A 246 -5.58 22.91 -2.77
C HIS A 246 -6.28 24.27 -2.98
N GLY A 247 -6.03 24.89 -4.13
CA GLY A 247 -6.43 26.26 -4.45
C GLY A 247 -5.32 27.28 -4.18
N ARG A 248 -5.68 28.57 -4.06
CA ARG A 248 -4.72 29.65 -3.73
C ARG A 248 -4.21 29.54 -2.30
N SER A 249 -2.91 29.76 -2.10
CA SER A 249 -2.31 29.92 -0.76
C SER A 249 -2.56 31.31 -0.16
N TYR A 250 -2.83 32.33 -0.98
CA TYR A 250 -2.97 33.73 -0.57
C TYR A 250 -1.77 34.28 0.24
N GLY A 251 -0.61 33.66 0.14
CA GLY A 251 0.57 34.06 0.93
C GLY A 251 0.58 33.59 2.38
N VAL A 252 -0.30 32.68 2.80
CA VAL A 252 -0.40 32.17 4.18
C VAL A 252 -0.29 30.64 4.23
N GLY A 253 -0.20 30.06 5.43
CA GLY A 253 -0.05 28.61 5.62
C GLY A 253 1.38 28.14 5.84
N ALA A 254 2.35 29.06 6.01
CA ALA A 254 3.75 28.75 6.25
C ALA A 254 4.02 27.84 7.47
N PRO A 255 3.30 27.95 8.61
CA PRO A 255 3.54 27.10 9.79
C PRO A 255 3.40 25.59 9.57
N VAL A 256 2.55 25.20 8.62
CA VAL A 256 2.17 23.81 8.39
C VAL A 256 3.39 22.98 8.02
N GLY A 257 3.66 21.91 8.78
CA GLY A 257 4.84 21.05 8.63
C GLY A 257 6.17 21.67 9.09
N LEU A 258 6.23 22.97 9.39
CA LEU A 258 7.45 23.65 9.83
C LEU A 258 7.54 23.76 11.35
N VAL A 259 6.45 24.15 12.02
CA VAL A 259 6.43 24.45 13.47
C VAL A 259 5.22 23.82 14.18
N ASP A 260 4.59 22.82 13.58
CA ASP A 260 3.45 22.08 14.14
C ASP A 260 3.84 20.90 15.06
N ASP A 261 5.14 20.78 15.41
CA ASP A 261 5.69 19.68 16.20
C ASP A 261 5.01 19.55 17.59
N THR A 262 4.67 20.68 18.23
CA THR A 262 3.96 20.69 19.52
C THR A 262 2.51 20.21 19.36
N LEU A 263 1.82 20.65 18.30
CA LEU A 263 0.45 20.23 17.99
C LEU A 263 0.40 18.71 17.79
N ARG A 264 1.34 18.17 17.01
CA ARG A 264 1.42 16.72 16.73
C ARG A 264 1.79 15.90 17.98
N ARG A 265 2.62 16.44 18.87
CA ARG A 265 2.99 15.79 20.14
C ARG A 265 1.86 15.78 21.17
N GLU A 266 1.11 16.86 21.30
CA GLU A 266 -0.04 16.94 22.21
C GLU A 266 -1.26 16.18 21.67
N ASN A 267 -1.40 16.12 20.35
CA ASN A 267 -2.52 15.48 19.66
C ASN A 267 -2.01 14.45 18.63
N PRO A 268 -1.45 13.30 19.06
CA PRO A 268 -0.86 12.30 18.17
C PRO A 268 -1.84 11.65 17.20
N ARG A 269 -3.15 11.79 17.45
CA ARG A 269 -4.25 11.29 16.59
C ARG A 269 -5.04 12.43 15.94
N ALA A 270 -4.42 13.59 15.77
CA ALA A 270 -5.01 14.70 15.03
C ALA A 270 -5.23 14.27 13.57
N THR A 271 -6.47 14.41 13.09
CA THR A 271 -6.82 14.14 11.69
C THR A 271 -6.75 15.41 10.87
N ASN A 272 -7.26 16.51 11.41
CA ASN A 272 -7.17 17.81 10.79
C ASN A 272 -7.10 18.89 11.88
N TYR A 273 -6.61 20.06 11.48
CA TYR A 273 -6.63 21.23 12.35
C TYR A 273 -6.88 22.49 11.55
N THR A 274 -7.49 23.46 12.20
CA THR A 274 -7.79 24.77 11.62
C THR A 274 -7.22 25.85 12.50
N TYR A 275 -6.66 26.89 11.89
CA TYR A 275 -6.15 28.06 12.59
C TYR A 275 -6.34 29.31 11.74
N GLN A 276 -6.30 30.46 12.40
CA GLN A 276 -6.41 31.75 11.73
C GLN A 276 -5.04 32.39 11.59
N GLU A 277 -4.74 32.89 10.40
CA GLU A 277 -3.50 33.61 10.08
C GLU A 277 -3.86 34.94 9.41
N THR A 278 -3.09 36.00 9.68
CA THR A 278 -3.26 37.29 8.99
C THR A 278 -2.19 37.41 7.92
N GLY A 279 -2.61 37.72 6.69
CA GLY A 279 -1.74 37.84 5.53
C GLY A 279 -2.11 39.03 4.64
N LEU A 280 -1.45 39.14 3.49
CA LEU A 280 -1.77 40.11 2.44
C LEU A 280 -2.40 39.38 1.26
N ALA A 281 -3.71 39.55 1.06
CA ALA A 281 -4.36 39.07 -0.15
C ALA A 281 -3.86 39.92 -1.33
N ALA A 282 -3.12 39.30 -2.25
CA ALA A 282 -2.65 39.94 -3.48
C ALA A 282 -3.69 39.75 -4.58
N ASP A 283 -4.23 40.85 -5.09
CA ASP A 283 -5.11 40.82 -6.27
C ASP A 283 -4.36 41.46 -7.44
N VAL A 284 -4.22 40.71 -8.53
CA VAL A 284 -3.51 41.15 -9.74
C VAL A 284 -4.53 41.46 -10.82
N ALA A 285 -4.35 42.60 -11.49
CA ALA A 285 -5.11 42.97 -12.67
C ALA A 285 -4.14 43.47 -13.75
N CYS A 286 -4.22 42.91 -14.95
CA CYS A 286 -3.36 43.21 -16.08
C CYS A 286 -4.13 43.86 -17.23
N ILE A 287 -3.47 44.75 -17.96
CA ILE A 287 -3.99 45.41 -19.17
C ILE A 287 -2.89 45.53 -20.22
N TYR A 288 -3.26 45.61 -21.50
CA TYR A 288 -2.35 46.10 -22.53
C TYR A 288 -2.32 47.63 -22.50
N ASN A 289 -1.15 48.20 -22.25
CA ASN A 289 -0.93 49.63 -22.29
C ASN A 289 0.05 49.99 -23.40
N HIS A 290 -0.47 50.16 -24.61
CA HIS A 290 0.31 50.58 -25.78
C HIS A 290 0.89 51.99 -25.68
N THR A 291 0.46 52.79 -24.69
CA THR A 291 1.05 54.12 -24.41
C THR A 291 2.17 54.07 -23.38
N SER A 292 2.52 52.88 -22.87
CA SER A 292 3.62 52.68 -21.94
C SER A 292 4.95 53.15 -22.57
N GLN A 293 5.72 53.90 -21.79
CA GLN A 293 7.06 54.35 -22.15
C GLN A 293 8.14 53.35 -21.71
N PHE A 294 7.76 52.21 -21.13
CA PHE A 294 8.69 51.15 -20.74
C PHE A 294 9.00 50.24 -21.95
N THR A 295 10.16 50.42 -22.55
CA THR A 295 10.56 49.80 -23.83
C THR A 295 11.94 49.14 -23.78
N ILE A 296 12.25 48.32 -24.78
CA ILE A 296 13.56 47.66 -24.96
C ILE A 296 14.41 48.51 -25.91
N ASP A 297 15.57 48.98 -25.44
CA ASP A 297 16.53 49.75 -26.22
C ASP A 297 17.89 49.06 -26.26
N GLN A 298 18.54 49.01 -27.42
CA GLN A 298 19.88 48.44 -27.53
C GLN A 298 20.93 49.44 -27.06
N VAL A 299 21.72 49.06 -26.05
CA VAL A 299 22.75 49.93 -25.43
C VAL A 299 24.19 49.47 -25.72
N GLY A 300 24.37 48.25 -26.22
CA GLY A 300 25.69 47.73 -26.60
C GLY A 300 25.61 46.50 -27.52
N ASN A 301 26.75 45.89 -27.81
CA ASN A 301 26.78 44.60 -28.53
C ASN A 301 26.19 43.52 -27.62
N ASN A 302 25.04 42.95 -28.04
CA ASN A 302 24.28 41.95 -27.29
C ASN A 302 23.74 42.42 -25.92
N LEU A 303 23.69 43.74 -25.68
CA LEU A 303 23.17 44.34 -24.45
C LEU A 303 21.96 45.22 -24.77
N TYR A 304 20.88 44.95 -24.05
CA TYR A 304 19.58 45.60 -24.24
C TYR A 304 19.10 46.12 -22.90
N ALA A 305 18.88 47.42 -22.81
CA ALA A 305 18.31 48.04 -21.63
C ALA A 305 16.79 48.07 -21.76
N LEU A 306 16.10 47.60 -20.74
CA LEU A 306 14.69 47.92 -20.55
C LEU A 306 14.62 49.18 -19.71
N MET A 307 14.01 50.22 -20.25
CA MET A 307 13.92 51.49 -19.56
C MET A 307 12.59 52.20 -19.77
N GLY A 308 12.19 52.99 -18.76
CA GLY A 308 11.02 53.85 -18.83
C GLY A 308 10.30 54.01 -17.48
N PRO A 309 9.49 55.07 -17.32
CA PRO A 309 8.74 55.29 -16.09
C PRO A 309 7.50 54.39 -16.00
N LEU A 310 7.22 53.90 -14.79
CA LEU A 310 5.93 53.34 -14.39
C LEU A 310 5.08 54.39 -13.64
N PRO A 311 3.77 54.18 -13.43
CA PRO A 311 2.91 55.15 -12.76
C PRO A 311 3.34 55.55 -11.34
N ASP A 312 4.08 54.68 -10.64
CA ASP A 312 4.61 54.94 -9.31
C ASP A 312 6.12 55.27 -9.28
N SER A 313 6.78 55.28 -10.44
CA SER A 313 8.22 55.59 -10.55
C SER A 313 8.53 57.02 -10.14
N ASN A 314 9.71 57.21 -9.54
CA ASN A 314 10.29 58.53 -9.39
C ASN A 314 10.82 59.01 -10.75
N LEU A 315 10.24 60.08 -11.29
CA LEU A 315 10.61 60.61 -12.62
C LEU A 315 12.08 61.05 -12.74
N SER A 316 12.78 61.27 -11.63
CA SER A 316 14.22 61.58 -11.62
C SER A 316 15.12 60.34 -11.77
N ALA A 317 14.57 59.14 -11.60
CA ALA A 317 15.26 57.85 -11.73
C ALA A 317 14.28 56.83 -12.35
N PRO A 318 14.00 56.91 -13.67
CA PRO A 318 13.13 55.95 -14.34
C PRO A 318 13.72 54.54 -14.23
N GLU A 319 12.88 53.52 -14.38
CA GLU A 319 13.37 52.14 -14.28
C GLU A 319 14.36 51.87 -15.40
N TYR A 320 15.41 51.14 -15.06
CA TYR A 320 16.50 50.80 -15.97
C TYR A 320 17.14 49.49 -15.54
N SER A 321 17.08 48.50 -16.41
CA SER A 321 17.72 47.19 -16.19
C SER A 321 18.32 46.69 -17.49
N VAL A 322 19.53 46.14 -17.45
CA VAL A 322 20.24 45.66 -18.65
C VAL A 322 20.15 44.14 -18.73
N TYR A 323 19.87 43.65 -19.94
CA TYR A 323 19.68 42.26 -20.29
C TYR A 323 20.68 41.86 -21.37
N ILE A 324 21.12 40.60 -21.35
CA ILE A 324 22.04 40.04 -22.33
C ILE A 324 21.23 39.17 -23.31
N GLY A 325 21.37 39.43 -24.61
CA GLY A 325 20.64 38.70 -25.65
C GLY A 325 21.36 38.70 -26.99
N ARG A 326 21.13 37.68 -27.82
CA ARG A 326 21.53 37.64 -29.24
C ARG A 326 20.79 38.71 -30.06
N GLY A 327 19.65 39.14 -29.55
CA GLY A 327 18.68 40.03 -30.16
C GLY A 327 17.69 40.53 -29.09
N ASP A 328 16.98 41.60 -29.40
CA ASP A 328 15.82 42.06 -28.62
C ASP A 328 14.68 41.01 -28.61
N ARG A 329 14.56 40.22 -29.69
CA ARG A 329 13.51 39.21 -29.89
C ARG A 329 13.39 38.18 -28.77
N THR A 330 14.48 37.87 -28.07
CA THR A 330 14.54 36.81 -27.05
C THR A 330 14.29 37.31 -25.63
N ILE A 331 14.10 38.63 -25.47
CA ILE A 331 14.06 39.29 -24.17
C ILE A 331 12.62 39.36 -23.66
N VAL A 332 12.44 39.04 -22.39
CA VAL A 332 11.24 39.35 -21.62
C VAL A 332 11.73 39.90 -20.29
N GLY A 333 11.39 41.15 -20.01
CA GLY A 333 11.74 41.76 -18.73
C GLY A 333 10.57 42.47 -18.09
N ILE A 334 10.58 42.46 -16.76
CA ILE A 334 9.54 43.04 -15.92
C ILE A 334 10.12 44.28 -15.24
N GLY A 335 9.61 45.46 -15.54
CA GLY A 335 9.91 46.69 -14.81
C GLY A 335 9.08 46.79 -13.54
N VAL A 336 9.71 47.05 -12.41
CA VAL A 336 9.07 47.36 -11.13
C VAL A 336 9.84 48.47 -10.45
N SER A 337 9.14 49.46 -9.90
CA SER A 337 9.82 50.61 -9.32
C SER A 337 10.69 50.29 -8.12
N SER A 338 12.00 50.50 -8.29
CA SER A 338 13.03 50.35 -7.24
C SER A 338 12.96 51.48 -6.21
N GLN A 339 12.68 52.70 -6.66
CA GLN A 339 12.54 53.90 -5.82
C GLN A 339 11.23 54.62 -6.13
N PRO A 340 10.08 54.08 -5.67
CA PRO A 340 8.79 54.68 -5.94
C PRO A 340 8.66 56.02 -5.18
N THR A 341 7.82 56.90 -5.70
CA THR A 341 7.49 58.17 -5.04
C THR A 341 6.92 57.98 -3.63
N ALA A 342 6.18 56.90 -3.41
CA ALA A 342 5.72 56.43 -2.11
C ALA A 342 5.54 54.91 -2.10
N TYR A 343 5.76 54.28 -0.95
CA TYR A 343 5.35 52.89 -0.74
C TYR A 343 3.83 52.83 -0.49
N THR A 344 3.13 52.09 -1.33
CA THR A 344 1.66 52.01 -1.38
C THR A 344 1.20 50.57 -1.44
N ALA A 345 -0.01 50.29 -0.94
CA ALA A 345 -0.64 48.98 -1.02
C ALA A 345 -0.86 48.48 -2.47
N LYS A 346 -0.95 49.41 -3.43
CA LYS A 346 -1.03 49.11 -4.87
C LYS A 346 0.32 49.36 -5.52
N ARG A 347 0.88 48.33 -6.17
CA ARG A 347 2.17 48.37 -6.88
C ARG A 347 1.96 48.12 -8.38
N TYR A 348 2.86 48.63 -9.20
CA TYR A 348 2.79 48.50 -10.65
C TYR A 348 3.96 47.67 -11.16
N LEU A 349 3.71 46.87 -12.19
CA LEU A 349 4.72 46.21 -12.99
C LEU A 349 4.40 46.36 -14.48
N ALA A 350 5.42 46.47 -15.31
CA ALA A 350 5.31 46.57 -16.75
C ALA A 350 6.16 45.49 -17.41
N ILE A 351 5.64 44.84 -18.45
CA ILE A 351 6.36 43.79 -19.18
C ILE A 351 6.66 44.32 -20.58
N ALA A 352 7.95 44.36 -20.91
CA ALA A 352 8.43 44.61 -22.26
C ALA A 352 9.05 43.31 -22.80
N ALA A 353 8.62 42.91 -23.99
CA ALA A 353 8.97 41.62 -24.57
C ALA A 353 9.27 41.73 -26.07
N GLY A 354 10.27 40.98 -26.52
CA GLY A 354 10.61 40.87 -27.93
C GLY A 354 9.64 40.01 -28.74
N ASP A 355 9.82 39.99 -30.05
CA ASP A 355 8.93 39.32 -31.02
C ASP A 355 8.69 37.81 -30.80
N TYR A 356 9.53 37.09 -30.03
CA TYR A 356 9.25 35.68 -29.70
C TYR A 356 8.23 35.53 -28.56
N TYR A 357 7.94 36.61 -27.85
CA TYR A 357 7.04 36.67 -26.71
C TYR A 357 6.01 37.79 -26.88
N THR A 358 5.58 38.05 -28.13
CA THR A 358 4.64 39.12 -28.50
C THR A 358 3.40 39.23 -27.59
N PRO A 359 2.75 38.13 -27.16
CA PRO A 359 1.58 38.23 -26.26
C PRO A 359 1.86 38.93 -24.93
N LEU A 360 3.12 38.98 -24.48
CA LEU A 360 3.51 39.62 -23.23
C LEU A 360 3.90 41.09 -23.40
N ASN A 361 4.15 41.54 -24.63
CA ASN A 361 4.69 42.87 -24.87
C ASN A 361 3.65 43.98 -24.59
N ALA A 362 4.12 45.12 -24.09
CA ALA A 362 3.30 46.27 -23.70
C ALA A 362 2.21 45.93 -22.65
N THR A 363 2.48 44.95 -21.79
CA THR A 363 1.55 44.59 -20.71
C THR A 363 1.89 45.36 -19.45
N GLN A 364 0.86 45.80 -18.73
CA GLN A 364 1.01 46.47 -17.45
C GLN A 364 0.06 45.83 -16.45
N CYS A 365 0.59 45.41 -15.30
CA CYS A 365 -0.20 44.83 -14.23
C CYS A 365 -0.13 45.67 -12.96
N THR A 366 -1.18 45.59 -12.17
CA THR A 366 -1.25 46.17 -10.84
C THR A 366 -1.42 45.05 -9.82
N VAL A 367 -0.61 45.07 -8.76
CA VAL A 367 -0.73 44.15 -7.63
C VAL A 367 -1.23 44.94 -6.44
N THR A 368 -2.43 44.62 -5.96
CA THR A 368 -3.06 45.28 -4.81
C THR A 368 -3.02 44.36 -3.62
N TYR A 369 -2.34 44.78 -2.56
CA TYR A 369 -2.18 44.03 -1.32
C TYR A 369 -3.21 44.49 -0.28
N THR A 370 -4.12 43.59 0.11
CA THR A 370 -5.15 43.89 1.11
C THR A 370 -4.96 43.04 2.38
N PRO A 371 -4.77 43.67 3.56
CA PRO A 371 -4.67 42.93 4.81
C PRO A 371 -5.94 42.15 5.10
N THR A 372 -5.83 40.83 5.16
CA THR A 372 -6.97 39.92 5.28
C THR A 372 -6.66 38.85 6.31
N ARG A 373 -7.69 38.42 7.05
CA ARG A 373 -7.59 37.26 7.94
C ARG A 373 -8.05 36.02 7.18
N PHE A 374 -7.27 34.96 7.27
CA PHE A 374 -7.52 33.70 6.59
C PHE A 374 -7.78 32.60 7.60
N ASN A 375 -8.69 31.70 7.24
CA ASN A 375 -8.86 30.42 7.91
C ASN A 375 -8.07 29.37 7.13
N VAL A 376 -7.02 28.84 7.75
CA VAL A 376 -6.17 27.80 7.18
C VAL A 376 -6.64 26.46 7.75
N SER A 377 -7.07 25.56 6.87
CA SER A 377 -7.51 24.22 7.23
C SER A 377 -6.53 23.20 6.68
N VAL A 378 -6.02 22.34 7.58
CA VAL A 378 -4.97 21.39 7.28
C VAL A 378 -5.49 19.98 7.48
N ASP A 379 -5.45 19.18 6.43
CA ASP A 379 -5.72 17.75 6.46
C ASP A 379 -4.39 16.98 6.60
N ILE A 380 -4.16 16.39 7.78
CA ILE A 380 -2.87 15.76 8.10
C ILE A 380 -2.64 14.47 7.27
N PRO A 381 -3.61 13.54 7.13
CA PRO A 381 -3.46 12.33 6.33
C PRO A 381 -3.15 12.59 4.86
N SER A 382 -3.91 13.48 4.22
CA SER A 382 -3.73 13.79 2.79
C SER A 382 -2.63 14.82 2.54
N ARG A 383 -2.06 15.41 3.60
CA ARG A 383 -1.10 16.52 3.55
C ARG A 383 -1.58 17.71 2.70
N ASN A 384 -2.85 18.06 2.84
CA ASN A 384 -3.47 19.13 2.06
C ASN A 384 -3.76 20.36 2.92
N ILE A 385 -3.51 21.54 2.35
CA ILE A 385 -3.79 22.84 2.94
C ILE A 385 -4.86 23.54 2.11
N THR A 386 -5.91 24.01 2.77
CA THR A 386 -6.95 24.84 2.14
C THR A 386 -7.04 26.16 2.88
N VAL A 387 -7.10 27.26 2.11
CA VAL A 387 -7.10 28.61 2.66
C VAL A 387 -8.38 29.32 2.23
N ALA A 388 -9.14 29.80 3.21
CA ALA A 388 -10.37 30.56 2.99
C ALA A 388 -10.25 31.98 3.58
N ARG A 389 -10.73 32.98 2.84
CA ARG A 389 -10.84 34.36 3.32
C ARG A 389 -11.96 34.48 4.36
N LEU A 390 -11.72 35.21 5.45
CA LEU A 390 -12.74 35.52 6.46
C LEU A 390 -13.19 36.99 6.29
N ASP A 391 -14.40 37.18 5.77
CA ASP A 391 -14.99 38.51 5.54
C ASP A 391 -15.55 39.10 6.86
N ALA A 392 -14.69 39.50 7.78
CA ALA A 392 -15.11 40.23 8.98
C ALA A 392 -14.01 41.17 9.51
N ALA A 393 -14.21 42.47 9.30
CA ALA A 393 -13.39 43.61 9.72
C ALA A 393 -11.96 43.65 9.14
N ALA A 394 -11.50 44.85 8.77
CA ALA A 394 -10.13 45.08 8.31
C ALA A 394 -9.14 44.50 9.33
N ALA A 395 -8.42 43.45 8.95
CA ALA A 395 -7.39 42.87 9.81
C ALA A 395 -6.31 43.93 10.07
N ALA A 396 -5.67 43.87 11.23
CA ALA A 396 -4.52 44.73 11.49
C ALA A 396 -3.46 44.48 10.40
N SER A 397 -3.00 45.55 9.75
CA SER A 397 -2.06 45.42 8.63
C SER A 397 -0.75 44.84 9.13
N ILE A 398 -0.32 43.73 8.53
CA ILE A 398 1.02 43.15 8.74
C ILE A 398 2.12 43.97 8.02
N ASP A 399 1.71 44.89 7.13
CA ASP A 399 2.61 45.76 6.38
C ASP A 399 2.11 47.22 6.39
N PRO A 400 2.15 47.90 7.55
CA PRO A 400 1.67 49.28 7.68
C PRO A 400 2.50 50.27 6.87
N THR A 401 3.76 49.96 6.56
CA THR A 401 4.66 50.79 5.76
C THR A 401 4.67 50.45 4.27
N HIS A 402 3.92 49.42 3.85
CA HIS A 402 3.91 48.90 2.49
C HIS A 402 5.28 48.45 1.95
N ARG A 403 6.20 48.08 2.86
CA ARG A 403 7.56 47.66 2.53
C ARG A 403 7.59 46.22 2.04
N ILE A 404 6.78 45.34 2.65
CA ILE A 404 6.67 43.94 2.20
C ILE A 404 6.07 43.91 0.79
N ALA A 405 4.99 44.66 0.55
CA ALA A 405 4.38 44.82 -0.77
C ALA A 405 5.40 45.28 -1.82
N HIS A 406 6.22 46.28 -1.49
CA HIS A 406 7.29 46.75 -2.36
C HIS A 406 8.35 45.66 -2.62
N VAL A 407 8.92 45.05 -1.58
CA VAL A 407 9.99 44.04 -1.70
C VAL A 407 9.52 42.82 -2.50
N VAL A 408 8.32 42.31 -2.22
CA VAL A 408 7.73 41.16 -2.92
C VAL A 408 7.51 41.46 -4.40
N THR A 409 6.92 42.62 -4.74
CA THR A 409 6.74 42.99 -6.15
C THR A 409 8.09 43.19 -6.84
N ARG A 410 9.06 43.80 -6.14
CA ARG A 410 10.41 44.08 -6.65
C ARG A 410 11.17 42.82 -7.07
N GLN A 411 10.94 41.69 -6.39
CA GLN A 411 11.55 40.40 -6.77
C GLN A 411 11.22 39.98 -8.21
N LEU A 412 10.07 40.38 -8.77
CA LEU A 412 9.68 40.00 -10.14
C LEU A 412 10.63 40.59 -11.18
N GLU A 413 11.16 41.79 -10.94
CA GLU A 413 12.17 42.38 -11.84
C GLU A 413 13.49 41.61 -11.75
N LEU A 414 13.97 41.32 -10.53
CA LEU A 414 15.19 40.53 -10.31
C LEU A 414 15.10 39.17 -10.99
N ILE A 415 14.00 38.44 -10.75
CA ILE A 415 13.70 37.16 -11.39
C ILE A 415 13.74 37.27 -12.92
N SER A 416 13.19 38.35 -13.48
CA SER A 416 13.21 38.56 -14.94
C SER A 416 14.60 38.84 -15.50
N ASN A 417 15.44 39.55 -14.74
CA ASN A 417 16.82 39.83 -15.10
C ASN A 417 17.67 38.55 -15.12
N ASP A 418 17.54 37.71 -14.09
CA ASP A 418 18.33 36.48 -13.95
C ASP A 418 17.91 35.34 -14.91
N LEU A 419 16.63 35.32 -15.33
CA LEU A 419 16.07 34.25 -16.16
C LEU A 419 16.08 34.54 -17.66
N THR A 420 16.64 35.67 -18.07
CA THR A 420 16.81 35.99 -19.48
C THR A 420 18.21 35.61 -19.92
N SER A 421 18.31 34.57 -20.76
CA SER A 421 19.57 34.09 -21.33
C SER A 421 19.82 34.67 -22.72
N PHE A 422 21.03 34.43 -23.26
CA PHE A 422 21.44 34.92 -24.58
C PHE A 422 20.48 34.53 -25.73
N TYR A 423 19.74 33.43 -25.64
CA TYR A 423 18.88 32.95 -26.72
C TYR A 423 17.39 32.83 -26.35
N ARG A 424 17.03 32.94 -25.06
CA ARG A 424 15.69 32.58 -24.58
C ARG A 424 15.39 33.16 -23.19
N SER A 425 14.14 33.48 -22.89
CA SER A 425 13.70 33.88 -21.55
C SER A 425 12.91 32.74 -20.89
N THR A 426 13.48 32.15 -19.84
CA THR A 426 12.81 31.09 -19.07
C THR A 426 11.58 31.61 -18.35
N LEU A 427 11.60 32.87 -17.90
CA LEU A 427 10.43 33.53 -17.34
C LEU A 427 9.34 33.71 -18.42
N GLY A 428 9.71 34.18 -19.60
CA GLY A 428 8.79 34.33 -20.74
C GLY A 428 8.10 33.01 -21.11
N ASP A 429 8.85 31.89 -21.09
CA ASP A 429 8.29 30.56 -21.35
C ASP A 429 7.29 30.13 -20.25
N ALA A 430 7.59 30.40 -18.98
CA ALA A 430 6.71 30.07 -17.87
C ALA A 430 5.39 30.87 -17.89
N LEU A 431 5.45 32.17 -18.20
CA LEU A 431 4.24 32.99 -18.36
C LEU A 431 3.38 32.48 -19.53
N ASN A 432 4.01 32.17 -20.67
CA ASN A 432 3.31 31.62 -21.83
C ASN A 432 2.70 30.23 -21.57
N ALA A 433 3.31 29.40 -20.71
CA ALA A 433 2.76 28.10 -20.33
C ALA A 433 1.41 28.27 -19.59
N SER A 434 1.34 29.13 -18.57
CA SER A 434 0.08 29.43 -17.87
C SER A 434 -1.00 29.99 -18.81
N ILE A 435 -0.61 30.86 -19.76
CA ILE A 435 -1.53 31.38 -20.79
C ILE A 435 -2.05 30.26 -21.69
N SER A 436 -1.17 29.34 -22.12
CA SER A 436 -1.54 28.21 -22.97
C SER A 436 -2.49 27.23 -22.25
N ASP A 437 -2.24 26.98 -20.96
CA ASP A 437 -3.08 26.12 -20.14
C ASP A 437 -4.47 26.74 -19.94
N TYR A 438 -4.54 28.05 -19.68
CA TYR A 438 -5.82 28.77 -19.61
C TYR A 438 -6.59 28.72 -20.94
N ARG A 439 -5.89 28.93 -22.06
CA ARG A 439 -6.49 28.82 -23.40
C ARG A 439 -7.14 27.45 -23.61
N THR A 440 -6.47 26.39 -23.16
CA THR A 440 -6.98 25.02 -23.27
C THR A 440 -8.19 24.78 -22.36
N ALA A 441 -8.18 25.31 -21.14
CA ALA A 441 -9.31 25.22 -20.20
C ALA A 441 -10.57 25.98 -20.69
N VAL A 442 -10.38 27.13 -21.36
CA VAL A 442 -11.50 27.88 -21.95
C VAL A 442 -12.07 27.11 -23.16
N ALA A 443 -11.20 26.49 -23.98
CA ALA A 443 -11.64 25.69 -25.11
C ALA A 443 -12.49 24.47 -24.69
N SER A 444 -12.23 23.88 -23.53
CA SER A 444 -13.01 22.74 -23.01
C SER A 444 -14.39 23.14 -22.44
N THR A 445 -14.59 24.41 -22.08
CA THR A 445 -15.82 24.89 -21.40
C THR A 445 -16.82 25.58 -22.34
N ASN A 446 -16.62 25.54 -23.66
CA ASN A 446 -17.47 26.18 -24.69
C ASN A 446 -17.70 27.70 -24.47
N THR A 447 -16.85 28.37 -23.69
CA THR A 447 -16.95 29.81 -23.44
C THR A 447 -16.09 30.56 -24.45
N SER A 448 -16.67 31.46 -25.24
CA SER A 448 -15.90 32.24 -26.22
C SER A 448 -15.36 33.53 -25.59
N LEU A 449 -14.09 33.52 -25.16
CA LEU A 449 -13.36 34.71 -24.71
C LEU A 449 -12.44 35.24 -25.83
N SER A 450 -12.08 36.53 -25.79
CA SER A 450 -11.09 37.07 -26.72
C SER A 450 -9.68 36.58 -26.36
N GLU A 451 -8.78 36.49 -27.34
CA GLU A 451 -7.36 36.13 -27.10
C GLU A 451 -6.66 37.09 -26.13
N GLU A 452 -7.10 38.35 -26.10
CA GLU A 452 -6.64 39.36 -25.15
C GLU A 452 -7.03 38.97 -23.71
N GLN A 453 -8.29 38.62 -23.49
CA GLN A 453 -8.79 38.18 -22.17
C GLN A 453 -8.11 36.89 -21.71
N ILE A 454 -7.90 35.95 -22.63
CA ILE A 454 -7.20 34.68 -22.34
C ILE A 454 -5.76 34.96 -21.89
N THR A 455 -5.05 35.82 -22.63
CA THR A 455 -3.65 36.15 -22.35
C THR A 455 -3.52 36.89 -21.02
N LEU A 456 -4.35 37.91 -20.78
CA LEU A 456 -4.31 38.68 -19.54
C LEU A 456 -4.68 37.82 -18.32
N THR A 457 -5.70 36.96 -18.40
CA THR A 457 -6.10 36.10 -17.28
C THR A 457 -5.04 35.03 -16.96
N GLY A 458 -4.46 34.38 -17.98
CA GLY A 458 -3.39 33.41 -17.79
C GLY A 458 -2.12 34.05 -17.20
N LEU A 459 -1.83 35.29 -17.58
CA LEU A 459 -0.75 36.09 -16.99
C LEU A 459 -1.06 36.50 -15.54
N GLU A 460 -2.27 36.97 -15.26
CA GLU A 460 -2.73 37.31 -13.90
C GLU A 460 -2.55 36.13 -12.95
N ASN A 461 -2.95 34.92 -13.36
CA ASN A 461 -2.75 33.69 -12.58
C ASN A 461 -1.27 33.43 -12.27
N ALA A 462 -0.39 33.60 -13.26
CA ALA A 462 1.05 33.38 -13.09
C ALA A 462 1.68 34.39 -12.12
N ILE A 463 1.33 35.68 -12.26
CA ILE A 463 1.81 36.74 -11.35
C ILE A 463 1.24 36.55 -9.93
N VAL A 464 -0.03 36.16 -9.80
CA VAL A 464 -0.63 35.80 -8.50
C VAL A 464 0.15 34.66 -7.86
N SER A 465 0.48 33.60 -8.62
CA SER A 465 1.27 32.49 -8.09
C SER A 465 2.63 32.95 -7.56
N PHE A 466 3.36 33.76 -8.32
CA PHE A 466 4.65 34.30 -7.88
C PHE A 466 4.50 35.06 -6.57
N VAL A 467 3.54 36.00 -6.49
CA VAL A 467 3.36 36.84 -5.32
C VAL A 467 2.94 36.03 -4.09
N ASP A 468 1.97 35.13 -4.24
CA ASP A 468 1.49 34.25 -3.18
C ASP A 468 2.63 33.36 -2.66
N ASP A 469 3.39 32.72 -3.54
CA ASP A 469 4.48 31.83 -3.15
C ASP A 469 5.65 32.58 -2.49
N MET A 470 5.96 33.78 -2.96
CA MET A 470 6.96 34.64 -2.32
C MET A 470 6.52 35.07 -0.91
N LEU A 471 5.25 35.41 -0.71
CA LEU A 471 4.71 35.74 0.61
C LEU A 471 4.81 34.54 1.57
N VAL A 472 4.47 33.32 1.11
CA VAL A 472 4.66 32.08 1.90
C VAL A 472 6.14 31.84 2.21
N ALA A 473 7.05 32.11 1.26
CA ALA A 473 8.48 31.94 1.46
C ALA A 473 9.04 32.93 2.50
N TYR A 474 8.65 34.20 2.45
CA TYR A 474 9.00 35.19 3.48
C TYR A 474 8.43 34.81 4.84
N ALA A 475 7.18 34.36 4.90
CA ALA A 475 6.55 33.85 6.13
C ALA A 475 7.33 32.64 6.70
N SER A 476 7.78 31.74 5.83
CA SER A 476 8.61 30.59 6.22
C SER A 476 10.00 31.02 6.71
N ALA A 477 10.60 32.04 6.09
CA ALA A 477 11.86 32.64 6.52
C ALA A 477 11.73 33.34 7.88
N GLN A 478 10.63 34.06 8.15
CA GLN A 478 10.33 34.63 9.47
C GLN A 478 10.35 33.54 10.56
N LEU A 479 9.72 32.40 10.30
CA LEU A 479 9.64 31.30 11.26
C LEU A 479 10.98 30.57 11.47
N VAL A 480 11.67 30.22 10.38
CA VAL A 480 12.82 29.30 10.42
C VAL A 480 14.16 30.04 10.52
N VAL A 481 14.33 31.13 9.76
CA VAL A 481 15.58 31.90 9.69
C VAL A 481 15.60 32.99 10.77
N GLY A 482 14.54 33.80 10.84
CA GLY A 482 14.44 34.90 11.79
C GLY A 482 14.05 34.47 13.21
N GLY A 483 13.37 33.32 13.36
CA GLY A 483 12.80 32.89 14.63
C GLY A 483 11.67 33.81 15.14
N PHE A 484 11.09 34.61 14.26
CA PHE A 484 10.01 35.54 14.56
C PHE A 484 8.67 34.81 14.45
N ALA A 485 8.12 34.40 15.60
CA ALA A 485 6.87 33.66 15.67
C ALA A 485 5.99 34.15 16.83
N SER A 486 4.67 34.13 16.61
CA SER A 486 3.64 34.49 17.59
C SER A 486 2.66 33.32 17.80
N PRO A 487 2.10 33.14 19.01
CA PRO A 487 1.16 32.04 19.27
C PRO A 487 -0.24 32.33 18.71
N ALA A 488 -0.82 31.37 18.01
CA ALA A 488 -2.21 31.39 17.53
C ALA A 488 -2.99 30.16 18.03
N SER A 489 -4.29 30.31 18.29
CA SER A 489 -5.16 29.20 18.68
C SER A 489 -5.49 28.34 17.47
N ALA A 490 -5.25 27.04 17.58
CA ALA A 490 -5.60 26.02 16.59
C ALA A 490 -6.68 25.08 17.14
N ALA A 491 -7.76 24.89 16.38
CA ALA A 491 -8.78 23.90 16.66
C ALA A 491 -8.40 22.58 15.98
N VAL A 492 -8.16 21.55 16.79
CA VAL A 492 -7.67 20.24 16.35
C VAL A 492 -8.80 19.23 16.49
N HIS A 493 -9.06 18.51 15.41
CA HIS A 493 -9.97 17.38 15.45
C HIS A 493 -9.17 16.11 15.66
N VAL A 494 -9.55 15.34 16.68
CA VAL A 494 -8.87 14.13 17.10
C VAL A 494 -9.81 12.95 16.92
N SER A 495 -9.30 11.87 16.34
CA SER A 495 -10.07 10.62 16.26
C SER A 495 -10.36 10.08 17.66
N ALA A 496 -11.64 9.87 17.97
CA ALA A 496 -12.14 9.38 19.26
C ALA A 496 -13.12 8.22 19.07
N LEU A 497 -13.31 7.37 20.09
CA LEU A 497 -14.24 6.25 20.05
C LEU A 497 -15.41 6.50 21.00
N ARG A 498 -16.62 6.20 20.53
CA ARG A 498 -17.84 6.13 21.34
C ARG A 498 -18.35 4.70 21.41
N LEU A 499 -19.03 4.31 22.49
CA LEU A 499 -19.67 3.00 22.60
C LEU A 499 -20.96 2.98 21.78
N GLY A 500 -21.05 2.09 20.78
CA GLY A 500 -22.26 1.82 20.03
C GLY A 500 -22.65 2.92 19.03
N SER A 501 -23.52 2.55 18.09
CA SER A 501 -24.27 3.52 17.29
C SER A 501 -25.62 3.80 17.94
N ARG A 502 -26.02 5.08 17.92
CA ARG A 502 -27.27 5.59 18.50
C ARG A 502 -28.50 4.79 18.08
N VAL A 503 -28.55 4.34 16.82
CA VAL A 503 -29.68 3.56 16.29
C VAL A 503 -29.83 2.22 17.01
N TYR A 504 -28.72 1.51 17.24
CA TYR A 504 -28.73 0.21 17.91
C TYR A 504 -28.94 0.34 19.43
N ILE A 505 -28.40 1.40 20.05
CA ILE A 505 -28.64 1.69 21.48
C ILE A 505 -30.13 1.89 21.75
N VAL A 506 -30.82 2.66 20.92
CA VAL A 506 -32.28 2.87 21.06
C VAL A 506 -33.05 1.59 20.78
N ALA A 507 -32.71 0.85 19.72
CA ALA A 507 -33.40 -0.39 19.37
C ALA A 507 -33.31 -1.47 20.48
N THR A 508 -32.12 -1.67 21.04
CA THR A 508 -31.92 -2.63 22.16
C THR A 508 -32.66 -2.22 23.42
N ALA A 509 -32.73 -0.92 23.74
CA ALA A 509 -33.51 -0.40 24.85
C ALA A 509 -35.01 -0.65 24.70
N VAL A 510 -35.55 -0.42 23.49
CA VAL A 510 -36.97 -0.67 23.19
C VAL A 510 -37.31 -2.15 23.34
N ILE A 511 -36.54 -3.05 22.72
CA ILE A 511 -36.80 -4.50 22.79
C ILE A 511 -36.69 -5.02 24.22
N THR A 512 -35.66 -4.61 24.95
CA THR A 512 -35.48 -4.99 26.35
C THR A 512 -36.66 -4.51 27.21
N GLY A 513 -37.12 -3.28 26.99
CA GLY A 513 -38.30 -2.72 27.65
C GLY A 513 -39.58 -3.50 27.35
N VAL A 514 -39.81 -3.89 26.08
CA VAL A 514 -40.98 -4.68 25.67
C VAL A 514 -40.99 -6.05 26.35
N ILE A 515 -39.86 -6.76 26.41
CA ILE A 515 -39.77 -8.08 27.05
C ILE A 515 -40.07 -7.98 28.55
N VAL A 516 -39.52 -6.96 29.23
CA VAL A 516 -39.79 -6.73 30.66
C VAL A 516 -41.27 -6.40 30.88
N LEU A 517 -41.88 -5.58 30.04
CA LEU A 517 -43.31 -5.28 30.12
C LEU A 517 -44.17 -6.52 29.94
N LEU A 518 -43.83 -7.42 29.02
CA LEU A 518 -44.52 -8.70 28.82
C LEU A 518 -44.43 -9.59 30.07
N VAL A 519 -43.25 -9.70 30.68
CA VAL A 519 -43.06 -10.47 31.92
C VAL A 519 -43.89 -9.88 33.06
N ILE A 520 -43.87 -8.55 33.25
CA ILE A 520 -44.66 -7.87 34.29
C ILE A 520 -46.16 -8.08 34.04
N ALA A 521 -46.63 -7.89 32.80
CA ALA A 521 -48.03 -8.04 32.44
C ALA A 521 -48.55 -9.46 32.74
N GLU A 522 -47.79 -10.49 32.37
CA GLU A 522 -48.15 -11.89 32.63
C GLU A 522 -48.04 -12.26 34.12
N THR A 523 -47.08 -11.69 34.84
CA THR A 523 -46.96 -11.85 36.31
C THR A 523 -48.24 -11.33 36.98
N VAL A 524 -48.71 -10.14 36.58
CA VAL A 524 -49.93 -9.53 37.11
C VAL A 524 -51.17 -10.35 36.70
N ARG A 525 -51.29 -10.70 35.42
CA ARG A 525 -52.42 -11.47 34.87
C ARG A 525 -52.62 -12.80 35.58
N THR A 526 -51.54 -13.48 35.95
CA THR A 526 -51.56 -14.80 36.59
C THR A 526 -51.47 -14.76 38.12
N LYS A 527 -51.46 -13.57 38.73
CA LYS A 527 -51.25 -13.36 40.18
C LYS A 527 -49.96 -14.04 40.67
N GLY A 528 -48.87 -13.87 39.94
CA GLY A 528 -47.58 -14.49 40.20
C GLY A 528 -47.58 -16.00 39.98
N TRP A 529 -48.27 -16.47 38.93
CA TRP A 529 -48.37 -17.89 38.54
C TRP A 529 -48.80 -18.85 39.66
N ARG A 530 -49.56 -18.37 40.66
CA ARG A 530 -50.03 -19.17 41.83
C ARG A 530 -50.91 -20.39 41.48
N GLY A 531 -51.26 -20.59 40.22
CA GLY A 531 -52.05 -21.73 39.71
C GLY A 531 -51.40 -22.46 38.54
N LEU A 532 -50.07 -22.43 38.41
CA LEU A 532 -49.36 -23.15 37.36
C LEU A 532 -49.49 -24.68 37.56
N PRO A 533 -49.98 -25.44 36.57
CA PRO A 533 -50.05 -26.89 36.66
C PRO A 533 -48.65 -27.51 36.80
N ALA A 534 -48.53 -28.56 37.61
CA ALA A 534 -47.28 -29.31 37.78
C ALA A 534 -46.86 -30.08 36.50
N PHE A 535 -47.77 -30.24 35.55
CA PHE A 535 -47.51 -30.87 34.27
C PHE A 535 -46.68 -29.96 33.35
N ASP A 536 -45.49 -30.42 32.96
CA ASP A 536 -44.65 -29.79 31.95
C ASP A 536 -44.64 -30.65 30.69
N TYR A 537 -45.22 -30.14 29.61
CA TYR A 537 -45.23 -30.86 28.33
C TYR A 537 -43.85 -30.89 27.65
N LEU A 538 -42.88 -30.11 28.11
CA LEU A 538 -41.49 -30.19 27.66
C LEU A 538 -40.69 -31.27 28.41
N ASP A 539 -41.20 -31.80 29.53
CA ASP A 539 -40.58 -32.94 30.20
C ASP A 539 -41.13 -34.22 29.58
N ASN A 540 -40.31 -34.87 28.75
CA ASN A 540 -40.65 -36.12 28.08
C ASN A 540 -41.13 -37.20 29.08
N ARG A 541 -40.66 -37.19 30.33
CA ARG A 541 -41.11 -38.12 31.38
C ARG A 541 -42.56 -37.85 31.76
N MET A 542 -42.91 -36.58 31.95
CA MET A 542 -44.28 -36.16 32.29
C MET A 542 -45.22 -36.37 31.11
N LEU A 543 -44.76 -36.16 29.87
CA LEU A 543 -45.56 -36.36 28.67
C LEU A 543 -45.89 -37.84 28.45
N VAL A 544 -44.92 -38.75 28.56
CA VAL A 544 -45.13 -40.21 28.43
C VAL A 544 -46.04 -40.74 29.55
N LEU A 545 -45.84 -40.26 30.79
CA LEU A 545 -46.68 -40.66 31.92
C LEU A 545 -48.11 -40.10 31.83
N GLY A 546 -48.26 -38.87 31.36
CA GLY A 546 -49.57 -38.25 31.12
C GLY A 546 -50.33 -38.91 29.97
N ALA A 547 -49.64 -39.26 28.88
CA ALA A 547 -50.24 -39.98 27.75
C ALA A 547 -50.62 -41.42 28.13
N SER A 548 -49.79 -42.12 28.92
CA SER A 548 -50.08 -43.48 29.38
C SER A 548 -51.12 -43.55 30.51
N ALA A 549 -51.42 -42.45 31.22
CA ALA A 549 -52.54 -42.42 32.17
C ALA A 549 -53.90 -42.72 31.50
N GLY A 550 -54.00 -42.55 30.17
CA GLY A 550 -55.14 -42.99 29.35
C GLY A 550 -55.05 -44.43 28.78
N GLY A 551 -53.90 -45.12 28.90
CA GLY A 551 -53.63 -46.44 28.32
C GLY A 551 -52.78 -47.32 29.26
N GLY A 552 -53.41 -48.32 29.88
CA GLY A 552 -53.15 -48.74 31.27
C GLY A 552 -51.77 -49.23 31.73
N GLU A 553 -50.86 -49.73 30.88
CA GLU A 553 -49.70 -50.49 31.39
C GLU A 553 -48.60 -49.65 32.07
N ILE A 554 -48.12 -48.58 31.44
CA ILE A 554 -47.03 -47.73 31.99
C ILE A 554 -47.53 -46.91 33.19
N ALA A 555 -48.78 -46.44 33.14
CA ALA A 555 -49.37 -45.67 34.22
C ALA A 555 -49.65 -46.52 35.47
N GLN A 556 -50.04 -47.79 35.32
CA GLN A 556 -50.16 -48.71 36.45
C GLN A 556 -48.81 -48.94 37.14
N TYR A 557 -47.74 -49.15 36.37
CA TYR A 557 -46.38 -49.32 36.91
C TYR A 557 -45.87 -48.07 37.65
N ALA A 558 -46.18 -46.87 37.14
CA ALA A 558 -45.85 -45.61 37.80
C ALA A 558 -46.68 -45.38 39.08
N ALA A 559 -47.96 -45.76 39.07
CA ALA A 559 -48.85 -45.67 40.23
C ALA A 559 -48.42 -46.63 41.37
N GLU A 560 -47.97 -47.85 41.04
CA GLU A 560 -47.42 -48.82 42.01
C GLU A 560 -46.19 -48.28 42.76
N ARG A 561 -45.36 -47.47 42.09
CA ARG A 561 -44.20 -46.78 42.69
C ARG A 561 -44.50 -45.36 43.18
N ARG A 562 -45.79 -45.00 43.32
CA ARG A 562 -46.26 -43.70 43.82
C ARG A 562 -45.63 -42.49 43.11
N TRP A 563 -45.29 -42.59 41.83
CA TRP A 563 -44.66 -41.50 41.07
C TRP A 563 -43.31 -40.97 41.62
N LYS A 564 -42.71 -41.62 42.64
CA LYS A 564 -41.46 -41.15 43.28
C LYS A 564 -40.19 -41.46 42.49
N SER A 565 -40.27 -42.32 41.47
CA SER A 565 -39.11 -42.78 40.69
C SER A 565 -39.37 -42.77 39.17
N THR A 566 -40.00 -41.71 38.64
CA THR A 566 -40.35 -41.59 37.21
C THR A 566 -39.14 -41.76 36.28
N GLY A 567 -37.96 -41.26 36.68
CA GLY A 567 -36.71 -41.42 35.92
C GLY A 567 -36.10 -42.83 35.94
N ARG A 568 -36.68 -43.79 36.66
CA ARG A 568 -36.19 -45.20 36.75
C ARG A 568 -37.12 -46.21 36.08
N ILE A 569 -38.14 -45.76 35.34
CA ILE A 569 -39.08 -46.64 34.65
C ILE A 569 -38.42 -47.13 33.34
N PRO A 570 -38.18 -48.45 33.17
CA PRO A 570 -37.58 -48.98 31.95
C PRO A 570 -38.62 -49.00 30.82
N VAL A 571 -38.32 -48.32 29.71
CA VAL A 571 -39.16 -48.26 28.50
C VAL A 571 -38.40 -48.82 27.30
N VAL A 572 -39.11 -49.53 26.43
CA VAL A 572 -38.59 -50.10 25.17
C VAL A 572 -39.51 -49.73 24.01
N LEU A 573 -38.94 -49.54 22.83
CA LEU A 573 -39.70 -49.34 21.60
C LEU A 573 -40.11 -50.70 21.04
N ARG A 574 -41.40 -50.93 20.78
CA ARG A 574 -41.91 -52.14 20.11
C ARG A 574 -42.62 -51.77 18.83
N LYS A 575 -42.56 -52.66 17.83
CA LYS A 575 -43.35 -52.54 16.61
C LYS A 575 -44.65 -53.33 16.78
N GLU A 576 -45.78 -52.66 16.64
CA GLU A 576 -47.12 -53.25 16.71
C GLU A 576 -47.86 -52.88 15.42
N GLY A 577 -47.93 -53.83 14.48
CA GLY A 577 -48.38 -53.57 13.11
C GLY A 577 -47.43 -52.62 12.35
N ASP A 578 -47.99 -51.60 11.70
CA ASP A 578 -47.25 -50.53 11.00
C ASP A 578 -46.83 -49.36 11.92
N HIS A 579 -47.12 -49.45 13.22
CA HIS A 579 -46.83 -48.39 14.19
C HIS A 579 -45.79 -48.82 15.22
N GLN A 580 -45.02 -47.84 15.71
CA GLN A 580 -44.10 -48.01 16.83
C GLN A 580 -44.79 -47.54 18.11
N VAL A 581 -44.69 -48.34 19.17
CA VAL A 581 -45.30 -48.07 20.48
C VAL A 581 -44.23 -48.15 21.58
N ILE A 582 -44.37 -47.32 22.61
CA ILE A 582 -43.50 -47.33 23.79
C ILE A 582 -44.12 -48.27 24.84
N ALA A 583 -43.39 -49.29 25.29
CA ALA A 583 -43.85 -50.32 26.23
C ALA A 583 -42.86 -50.53 27.40
N LEU A 584 -43.28 -51.24 28.45
CA LEU A 584 -42.40 -51.58 29.60
C LEU A 584 -41.35 -52.64 29.22
N GLY A 585 -40.09 -52.43 29.62
CA GLY A 585 -39.01 -53.41 29.48
C GLY A 585 -39.05 -54.48 30.58
N VAL A 586 -39.00 -55.78 30.23
CA VAL A 586 -38.94 -56.91 31.18
C VAL A 586 -37.64 -57.69 30.95
N GLU A 587 -36.83 -57.87 32.00
CA GLU A 587 -35.65 -58.75 31.99
C GLU A 587 -36.04 -60.20 32.31
N LYS A 588 -35.61 -61.18 31.49
CA LYS A 588 -35.67 -62.62 31.79
C LYS A 588 -34.28 -63.25 31.61
N GLY A 589 -33.86 -64.07 32.58
CA GLY A 589 -32.53 -64.72 32.62
C GLY A 589 -32.49 -66.18 32.13
N SER A 590 -31.31 -66.54 31.59
CA SER A 590 -30.55 -67.83 31.60
C SER A 590 -31.12 -69.08 30.89
N ASP A 591 -30.54 -69.42 29.72
CA ASP A 591 -29.64 -70.58 29.45
C ASP A 591 -29.74 -71.21 28.04
N ARG A 592 -28.67 -71.06 27.24
CA ARG A 592 -27.91 -72.09 26.48
C ARG A 592 -27.23 -71.56 25.21
N GLN A 593 -25.90 -71.50 25.30
CA GLN A 593 -24.88 -72.04 24.39
C GLN A 593 -24.96 -71.80 22.85
N GLN A 594 -23.96 -71.01 22.43
CA GLN A 594 -22.90 -71.38 21.47
C GLN A 594 -23.11 -71.06 19.99
N SER A 595 -22.53 -69.94 19.57
CA SER A 595 -21.79 -69.78 18.31
C SER A 595 -21.07 -68.42 18.36
N GLU A 596 -19.79 -68.43 18.68
CA GLU A 596 -18.91 -67.27 18.65
C GLU A 596 -18.65 -66.88 17.18
N SER A 597 -19.27 -65.78 16.76
CA SER A 597 -18.88 -65.02 15.57
C SER A 597 -18.62 -63.58 16.02
N THR A 598 -17.35 -63.27 16.25
CA THR A 598 -16.86 -61.89 16.29
C THR A 598 -17.01 -61.28 14.90
N LEU A 599 -18.13 -60.59 14.69
CA LEU A 599 -18.26 -59.53 13.69
C LEU A 599 -18.69 -58.28 14.42
N VAL A 600 -17.73 -57.36 14.43
CA VAL A 600 -17.76 -55.96 14.84
C VAL A 600 -19.08 -55.31 14.42
N GLU A 601 -19.83 -54.81 15.40
CA GLU A 601 -20.95 -53.91 15.16
C GLU A 601 -20.39 -52.58 14.66
N GLU A 602 -20.86 -52.19 13.48
CA GLU A 602 -20.66 -50.87 12.88
C GLU A 602 -21.13 -49.79 13.85
N THR A 603 -20.18 -49.22 14.60
CA THR A 603 -20.24 -47.80 14.91
C THR A 603 -20.29 -47.06 13.58
N VAL A 604 -21.41 -46.39 13.30
CA VAL A 604 -21.44 -45.24 12.40
C VAL A 604 -20.54 -44.19 13.04
N PRO A 605 -19.34 -43.90 12.49
CA PRO A 605 -18.73 -42.62 12.77
C PRO A 605 -19.53 -41.62 11.95
N SER A 606 -19.88 -40.48 12.56
CA SER A 606 -20.12 -39.29 11.77
C SER A 606 -18.94 -39.15 10.82
N THR A 607 -19.18 -39.37 9.51
CA THR A 607 -18.25 -39.06 8.44
C THR A 607 -18.02 -37.56 8.51
N THR A 608 -17.08 -37.18 9.37
CA THR A 608 -16.31 -35.98 9.18
C THR A 608 -15.56 -36.27 7.90
N ILE A 609 -16.11 -35.83 6.78
CA ILE A 609 -15.33 -35.61 5.58
C ILE A 609 -14.37 -34.49 5.99
N MET A 610 -13.27 -34.85 6.63
CA MET A 610 -12.04 -34.10 6.45
C MET A 610 -11.64 -34.42 5.02
N GLU A 611 -12.08 -33.56 4.10
CA GLU A 611 -11.39 -33.36 2.84
C GLU A 611 -9.92 -33.10 3.19
N THR A 612 -9.07 -34.13 3.15
CA THR A 612 -7.67 -33.91 2.83
C THR A 612 -7.64 -33.51 1.36
N ARG A 613 -7.95 -32.23 1.09
CA ARG A 613 -7.57 -31.55 -0.15
C ARG A 613 -6.04 -31.54 -0.18
N ARG A 614 -5.44 -32.58 -0.77
CA ARG A 614 -4.06 -32.51 -1.25
C ARG A 614 -4.07 -31.73 -2.56
N GLU A 615 -4.44 -30.45 -2.49
CA GLU A 615 -4.31 -29.52 -3.61
C GLU A 615 -2.82 -29.24 -3.84
N GLY A 616 -2.32 -29.69 -5.00
CA GLY A 616 -0.95 -29.50 -5.49
C GLY A 616 -0.73 -28.10 -6.08
N ASN A 617 -0.74 -27.09 -5.21
CA ASN A 617 -0.58 -25.68 -5.62
C ASN A 617 0.85 -25.16 -5.39
N ARG A 618 1.18 -24.07 -6.11
CA ARG A 618 2.51 -23.44 -6.20
C ARG A 618 3.11 -23.20 -4.81
N ARG A 619 4.34 -23.67 -4.64
CA ARG A 619 5.16 -23.48 -3.44
C ARG A 619 6.02 -22.24 -3.60
N MET A 620 6.45 -21.64 -2.51
CA MET A 620 7.20 -20.39 -2.56
C MET A 620 8.66 -20.61 -2.28
N ALA A 621 9.50 -19.87 -2.99
CA ALA A 621 10.93 -19.86 -2.80
C ALA A 621 11.49 -18.45 -3.03
N ASN A 622 12.55 -18.11 -2.31
CA ASN A 622 13.41 -16.97 -2.63
C ASN A 622 14.80 -17.24 -2.02
N ILE A 623 15.86 -16.74 -2.65
CA ILE A 623 17.24 -16.88 -2.15
C ILE A 623 17.70 -15.54 -1.59
N ILE A 624 18.15 -15.55 -0.33
CA ILE A 624 18.68 -14.38 0.38
C ILE A 624 19.93 -14.79 1.14
N ASN A 625 21.03 -14.02 1.01
CA ASN A 625 22.30 -14.26 1.72
C ASN A 625 22.73 -15.74 1.64
N ASP A 626 22.78 -16.28 0.42
CA ASP A 626 23.16 -17.68 0.16
C ASP A 626 22.30 -18.71 0.92
N THR A 627 21.06 -18.36 1.25
CA THR A 627 20.09 -19.25 1.90
C THR A 627 18.81 -19.30 1.08
N LEU A 628 18.36 -20.49 0.74
CA LEU A 628 17.08 -20.72 0.06
C LEU A 628 15.97 -20.85 1.10
N TYR A 629 15.05 -19.89 1.11
CA TYR A 629 13.87 -19.89 1.98
C TYR A 629 12.65 -20.43 1.23
N LEU A 630 11.92 -21.32 1.87
CA LEU A 630 10.69 -21.93 1.38
C LEU A 630 9.59 -21.79 2.43
N ILE A 631 8.36 -21.51 2.02
CA ILE A 631 7.23 -21.41 2.95
C ILE A 631 6.04 -22.21 2.42
N ASN A 632 5.20 -22.70 3.36
CA ASN A 632 3.99 -23.47 3.08
C ASN A 632 4.27 -24.79 2.34
N LEU A 633 5.34 -25.49 2.73
CA LEU A 633 5.50 -26.91 2.41
C LEU A 633 4.44 -27.69 3.21
N ASP A 634 3.57 -28.46 2.55
CA ASP A 634 2.58 -29.29 3.27
C ASP A 634 3.35 -30.18 4.27
N GLY A 635 3.07 -30.04 5.57
CA GLY A 635 3.71 -30.82 6.62
C GLY A 635 3.64 -32.32 6.31
N GLY A 636 4.63 -33.08 6.75
CA GLY A 636 4.73 -34.52 6.51
C GLY A 636 5.31 -34.94 5.15
N LEU A 637 5.58 -34.01 4.22
CA LEU A 637 6.31 -34.31 2.97
C LEU A 637 7.83 -34.23 3.11
N LEU A 638 8.34 -33.55 4.13
CA LEU A 638 9.78 -33.50 4.42
C LEU A 638 10.19 -34.75 5.21
N PRO A 639 11.25 -35.47 4.79
CA PRO A 639 11.68 -36.67 5.49
C PRO A 639 12.04 -36.36 6.95
N GLY A 640 11.26 -36.90 7.89
CA GLY A 640 11.49 -36.75 9.34
C GLY A 640 10.43 -35.95 10.12
N ASP A 641 9.59 -35.16 9.45
CA ASP A 641 8.57 -34.31 10.11
C ASP A 641 7.31 -35.11 10.52
N GLY A 642 6.76 -35.90 9.60
CA GLY A 642 5.65 -36.83 9.87
C GLY A 642 4.31 -36.18 10.26
N ASN A 643 4.22 -34.86 10.40
CA ASN A 643 3.03 -34.15 10.86
C ASN A 643 2.49 -33.15 9.82
N SER A 644 1.42 -33.56 9.13
CA SER A 644 0.76 -32.74 8.09
C SER A 644 -0.08 -31.57 8.59
N THR A 645 -0.10 -31.31 9.89
CA THR A 645 -0.86 -30.19 10.47
C THR A 645 0.00 -28.95 10.74
N HIS A 646 1.33 -29.08 10.66
CA HIS A 646 2.25 -27.96 10.87
C HIS A 646 2.52 -27.18 9.59
N ASN A 647 2.69 -25.87 9.74
CA ASN A 647 3.12 -24.97 8.67
C ASN A 647 4.52 -24.44 8.98
N TYR A 648 5.46 -24.66 8.07
CA TYR A 648 6.88 -24.35 8.28
C TYR A 648 7.40 -23.30 7.31
N LEU A 649 8.24 -22.41 7.84
CA LEU A 649 9.28 -21.73 7.10
C LEU A 649 10.49 -22.67 7.08
N VAL A 650 11.02 -22.94 5.91
CA VAL A 650 12.10 -23.89 5.69
C VAL A 650 13.26 -23.18 5.04
N ASP A 651 14.45 -23.36 5.61
CA ASP A 651 15.68 -22.77 5.09
C ASP A 651 16.72 -23.84 4.74
N LEU A 652 17.49 -23.55 3.70
CA LEU A 652 18.55 -24.40 3.14
C LEU A 652 19.80 -23.53 2.91
N ASP A 653 20.87 -23.82 3.64
CA ASP A 653 22.17 -23.15 3.51
C ASP A 653 22.86 -23.55 2.20
N LEU A 654 23.02 -22.58 1.28
CA LEU A 654 23.67 -22.75 -0.02
C LEU A 654 25.18 -22.47 0.04
N THR A 655 25.78 -22.23 1.21
CA THR A 655 27.23 -22.07 1.36
C THR A 655 27.96 -23.41 1.44
N GLN A 656 27.24 -24.50 1.71
CA GLN A 656 27.80 -25.85 1.86
C GLN A 656 27.22 -26.82 0.82
N PRO A 657 27.98 -27.86 0.40
CA PRO A 657 27.44 -28.90 -0.44
C PRO A 657 26.49 -29.80 0.36
N PHE A 658 25.28 -29.99 -0.15
CA PHE A 658 24.29 -30.87 0.48
C PHE A 658 23.54 -31.71 -0.55
N SER A 659 22.93 -32.81 -0.10
CA SER A 659 22.03 -33.59 -0.95
C SER A 659 20.59 -33.16 -0.70
N ILE A 660 19.88 -32.84 -1.79
CA ILE A 660 18.47 -32.46 -1.73
C ILE A 660 17.57 -33.60 -1.27
N ASN A 661 18.09 -34.85 -1.34
CA ASN A 661 17.40 -36.07 -0.92
C ASN A 661 17.57 -36.39 0.57
N ASN A 662 18.36 -35.62 1.31
CA ASN A 662 18.54 -35.83 2.75
C ASN A 662 17.72 -34.79 3.54
N GLY A 663 16.66 -35.27 4.21
CA GLY A 663 15.73 -34.45 5.00
C GLY A 663 16.39 -33.65 6.13
N SER A 664 17.52 -34.11 6.68
CA SER A 664 18.22 -33.40 7.76
C SER A 664 18.81 -32.05 7.35
N ASN A 665 18.90 -31.78 6.05
CA ASN A 665 19.42 -30.51 5.54
C ASN A 665 18.36 -29.40 5.52
N TYR A 666 17.08 -29.75 5.63
CA TYR A 666 15.99 -28.79 5.64
C TYR A 666 15.75 -28.35 7.08
N HIS A 667 16.11 -27.11 7.40
CA HIS A 667 15.84 -26.55 8.72
C HIS A 667 14.38 -26.07 8.77
N LEU A 668 13.63 -26.49 9.79
CA LEU A 668 12.18 -26.30 9.87
C LEU A 668 11.80 -25.40 11.05
N SER A 669 11.23 -24.24 10.74
CA SER A 669 10.76 -23.24 11.71
C SER A 669 9.25 -23.10 11.63
N LEU A 670 8.53 -23.29 12.76
CA LEU A 670 7.07 -23.17 12.79
C LEU A 670 6.64 -21.72 12.54
N ILE A 671 5.68 -21.54 11.63
CA ILE A 671 5.09 -20.23 11.37
C ILE A 671 4.02 -19.94 12.42
N ASP A 672 4.01 -18.71 12.92
CA ASP A 672 3.03 -18.25 13.90
C ASP A 672 1.59 -18.45 13.38
N PRO A 673 0.67 -19.04 14.18
CA PRO A 673 -0.72 -19.25 13.79
C PRO A 673 -1.49 -17.98 13.40
N THR A 674 -0.99 -16.79 13.75
CA THR A 674 -1.55 -15.50 13.34
C THR A 674 -1.28 -15.18 11.86
N VAL A 675 -0.24 -15.77 11.26
CA VAL A 675 0.02 -15.66 9.83
C VAL A 675 -0.97 -16.55 9.08
N PRO A 676 -1.75 -16.01 8.13
CA PRO A 676 -2.72 -16.78 7.36
C PRO A 676 -2.05 -17.94 6.63
N GLN A 677 -2.63 -19.14 6.73
CA GLN A 677 -2.23 -20.29 5.95
C GLN A 677 -2.76 -20.15 4.53
N LEU A 678 -1.87 -19.77 3.61
CA LEU A 678 -2.19 -19.48 2.21
C LEU A 678 -1.42 -20.42 1.27
N LYS A 679 -1.95 -20.70 0.08
CA LYS A 679 -1.23 -21.42 -0.98
C LYS A 679 -1.06 -20.54 -2.22
N GLY A 680 0.01 -20.75 -2.99
CA GLY A 680 0.30 -19.99 -4.21
C GLY A 680 0.53 -18.49 -4.03
N GLN A 681 1.03 -18.10 -2.87
CA GLN A 681 1.65 -16.80 -2.62
C GLN A 681 3.01 -16.68 -3.36
N THR A 682 3.62 -15.50 -3.28
CA THR A 682 5.01 -15.25 -3.68
C THR A 682 5.82 -14.69 -2.52
N LEU A 683 7.14 -14.92 -2.53
CA LEU A 683 8.09 -14.37 -1.58
C LEU A 683 9.01 -13.35 -2.27
N TRP A 684 9.11 -12.16 -1.69
CA TRP A 684 9.97 -11.09 -2.17
C TRP A 684 11.00 -10.70 -1.12
N SER A 685 12.19 -10.29 -1.55
CA SER A 685 13.23 -9.77 -0.67
C SER A 685 13.51 -8.28 -0.93
N ASN A 686 14.04 -7.59 0.08
CA ASN A 686 14.56 -6.22 -0.05
C ASN A 686 16.04 -6.22 -0.45
N ALA A 687 16.51 -5.08 -0.99
CA ALA A 687 17.93 -4.90 -1.37
C ALA A 687 18.92 -5.15 -0.23
N ALA A 688 18.51 -4.90 1.01
CA ALA A 688 19.34 -5.07 2.19
C ALA A 688 19.41 -6.52 2.68
N ASN A 689 18.64 -7.44 2.08
CA ASN A 689 18.57 -8.86 2.47
C ASN A 689 18.24 -9.05 3.97
N THR A 690 17.35 -8.21 4.51
CA THR A 690 16.95 -8.23 5.93
C THR A 690 15.53 -8.73 6.14
N ALA A 691 14.69 -8.73 5.11
CA ALA A 691 13.28 -9.07 5.23
C ALA A 691 12.75 -9.82 4.02
N LEU A 692 11.82 -10.75 4.28
CA LEU A 692 11.00 -11.46 3.30
C LEU A 692 9.57 -10.93 3.35
N TYR A 693 8.96 -10.67 2.21
CA TYR A 693 7.58 -10.21 2.07
C TYR A 693 6.74 -11.28 1.38
N SER A 694 5.58 -11.59 1.94
CA SER A 694 4.63 -12.56 1.38
C SER A 694 3.40 -11.86 0.80
N TYR A 695 3.11 -12.12 -0.47
CA TYR A 695 2.00 -11.50 -1.19
C TYR A 695 1.17 -12.53 -1.99
N GLY A 696 -0.14 -12.28 -2.08
CA GLY A 696 -1.08 -13.06 -2.89
C GLY A 696 -1.53 -14.37 -2.22
N GLY A 697 -1.90 -15.34 -3.05
CA GLY A 697 -2.31 -16.67 -2.62
C GLY A 697 -3.78 -16.80 -2.26
N HIS A 698 -4.23 -18.04 -2.03
CA HIS A 698 -5.60 -18.36 -1.61
C HIS A 698 -5.62 -19.10 -0.26
N GLY A 699 -6.67 -18.90 0.53
CA GLY A 699 -6.82 -19.47 1.87
C GLY A 699 -7.44 -20.86 1.87
N LEU A 700 -6.98 -21.70 2.80
CA LEU A 700 -7.42 -23.09 2.94
C LEU A 700 -8.74 -23.27 3.72
N GLY A 701 -9.47 -22.20 4.02
CA GLY A 701 -10.74 -22.28 4.72
C GLY A 701 -11.35 -20.94 5.16
N ASN A 702 -10.69 -20.20 6.05
CA ASN A 702 -11.22 -18.95 6.61
C ASN A 702 -10.56 -17.73 5.94
N THR A 703 -11.10 -17.34 4.79
CA THR A 703 -10.57 -16.21 4.00
C THR A 703 -10.75 -14.88 4.73
N SER A 704 -9.63 -14.24 5.09
CA SER A 704 -9.59 -12.89 5.67
C SER A 704 -9.04 -11.87 4.67
N LEU A 705 -9.35 -10.60 4.88
CA LEU A 705 -8.74 -9.50 4.13
C LEU A 705 -7.34 -9.21 4.67
N ASP A 706 -6.39 -8.95 3.77
CA ASP A 706 -5.04 -8.50 4.13
C ASP A 706 -5.06 -7.03 4.55
N GLU A 707 -4.76 -6.74 5.82
CA GLU A 707 -4.64 -5.36 6.36
C GLU A 707 -3.26 -4.72 6.08
N GLY A 708 -2.39 -5.43 5.37
CA GLY A 708 -1.02 -5.07 5.04
C GLY A 708 -0.32 -6.27 4.39
N ILE A 709 0.98 -6.17 4.13
CA ILE A 709 1.79 -7.28 3.62
C ILE A 709 2.45 -8.02 4.79
N TRP A 710 2.48 -9.34 4.76
CA TRP A 710 3.17 -10.13 5.78
C TRP A 710 4.66 -10.10 5.53
N THR A 711 5.41 -9.65 6.52
CA THR A 711 6.87 -9.50 6.47
C THR A 711 7.51 -10.41 7.50
N TYR A 712 8.52 -11.17 7.11
CA TYR A 712 9.38 -11.94 8.00
C TYR A 712 10.71 -11.22 8.14
N ASP A 713 11.03 -10.79 9.36
CA ASP A 713 12.31 -10.20 9.70
C ASP A 713 13.34 -11.31 9.92
N LEU A 714 14.44 -11.28 9.16
CA LEU A 714 15.49 -12.30 9.20
C LEU A 714 16.38 -12.19 10.44
N ALA A 715 16.48 -11.01 11.06
CA ALA A 715 17.31 -10.81 12.25
C ALA A 715 16.57 -11.20 13.54
N ASP A 716 15.29 -10.84 13.62
CA ASP A 716 14.44 -11.14 14.78
C ASP A 716 13.71 -12.49 14.67
N GLU A 717 13.79 -13.15 13.50
CA GLU A 717 13.12 -14.42 13.16
C GLU A 717 11.61 -14.40 13.43
N LYS A 718 10.95 -13.30 13.05
CA LYS A 718 9.54 -13.06 13.37
C LYS A 718 8.74 -12.55 12.19
N TRP A 719 7.49 -13.02 12.13
CA TRP A 719 6.47 -12.50 11.23
C TRP A 719 5.76 -11.30 11.83
N ALA A 720 5.54 -10.28 11.01
CA ALA A 720 4.76 -9.10 11.35
C ALA A 720 3.98 -8.60 10.12
N VAL A 721 2.86 -7.92 10.34
CA VAL A 721 2.14 -7.24 9.26
C VAL A 721 2.74 -5.85 9.07
N GLN A 722 3.30 -5.60 7.90
CA GLN A 722 3.70 -4.26 7.49
C GLN A 722 2.52 -3.54 6.85
N LYS A 723 2.14 -2.41 7.46
CA LYS A 723 1.10 -1.53 6.90
C LYS A 723 1.62 -0.88 5.62
N THR A 724 0.74 -0.83 4.65
CA THR A 724 1.00 -0.34 3.29
C THR A 724 0.19 0.93 3.04
N SER A 725 0.60 1.74 2.06
CA SER A 725 -0.11 2.98 1.70
C SER A 725 -1.55 2.75 1.24
N ILE A 726 -1.81 1.58 0.63
CA ILE A 726 -3.12 1.09 0.23
C ILE A 726 -3.31 -0.35 0.70
N LYS A 727 -4.55 -0.77 0.92
CA LYS A 727 -4.85 -2.16 1.30
C LYS A 727 -4.53 -3.10 0.12
N PRO A 728 -3.63 -4.09 0.29
CA PRO A 728 -3.27 -4.98 -0.81
C PRO A 728 -4.45 -5.87 -1.19
N VAL A 729 -4.64 -6.04 -2.50
CA VAL A 729 -5.65 -6.95 -3.04
C VAL A 729 -5.02 -8.33 -3.13
N ARG A 730 -5.56 -9.33 -2.41
CA ARG A 730 -5.03 -10.69 -2.49
C ARG A 730 -5.43 -11.32 -3.83
N LEU A 731 -4.44 -11.65 -4.65
CA LEU A 731 -4.61 -12.27 -5.96
C LEU A 731 -4.01 -13.68 -5.98
N TYR A 732 -4.66 -14.59 -6.70
CA TYR A 732 -4.19 -15.96 -6.94
C TYR A 732 -3.92 -16.21 -8.43
N SER A 733 -3.07 -17.20 -8.73
CA SER A 733 -2.65 -17.59 -10.09
C SER A 733 -2.02 -16.47 -10.95
N GLY A 734 -1.64 -15.35 -10.34
CA GLY A 734 -0.81 -14.33 -10.99
C GLY A 734 0.65 -14.77 -11.09
N VAL A 735 1.48 -13.88 -11.63
CA VAL A 735 2.91 -14.12 -11.83
C VAL A 735 3.71 -12.98 -11.24
N SER A 736 4.88 -13.27 -10.69
CA SER A 736 5.67 -12.25 -10.00
C SER A 736 7.15 -12.32 -10.33
N SER A 737 7.82 -11.18 -10.22
CA SER A 737 9.28 -11.10 -10.26
C SER A 737 9.77 -10.18 -9.13
N ASN A 738 10.75 -10.65 -8.36
CA ASN A 738 11.38 -9.87 -7.31
C ASN A 738 12.68 -9.26 -7.84
N VAL A 739 12.85 -7.95 -7.67
CA VAL A 739 14.02 -7.22 -8.16
C VAL A 739 14.65 -6.41 -7.02
N PRO A 740 15.41 -7.05 -6.12
CA PRO A 740 15.98 -6.38 -4.94
C PRO A 740 16.84 -5.17 -5.31
N ARG A 741 17.62 -5.20 -6.41
CA ARG A 741 18.46 -4.06 -6.83
C ARG A 741 17.66 -2.77 -7.07
N LEU A 742 16.43 -2.91 -7.55
CA LEU A 742 15.52 -1.79 -7.83
C LEU A 742 14.60 -1.50 -6.64
N GLN A 743 14.80 -2.19 -5.51
CA GLN A 743 13.94 -2.13 -4.33
C GLN A 743 12.47 -2.33 -4.68
N SER A 744 12.18 -3.14 -5.71
CA SER A 744 10.86 -3.27 -6.30
C SER A 744 10.54 -4.72 -6.61
N SER A 745 9.28 -5.10 -6.39
CA SER A 745 8.72 -6.38 -6.79
C SER A 745 7.48 -6.17 -7.63
N PHE A 746 7.31 -7.00 -8.65
CA PHE A 746 6.24 -6.85 -9.63
C PHE A 746 5.32 -8.06 -9.62
N TRP A 747 4.02 -7.85 -9.82
CA TRP A 747 3.00 -8.88 -9.95
C TRP A 747 2.07 -8.57 -11.12
N VAL A 748 1.78 -9.55 -11.96
CA VAL A 748 0.92 -9.41 -13.14
C VAL A 748 -0.22 -10.43 -13.11
N GLY A 749 -1.43 -9.96 -13.37
CA GLY A 749 -2.63 -10.78 -13.53
C GLY A 749 -3.05 -11.56 -12.28
N GLY A 750 -3.72 -12.69 -12.50
CA GLY A 750 -4.38 -13.47 -11.46
C GLY A 750 -5.84 -13.05 -11.25
N PHE A 751 -6.46 -13.58 -10.20
CA PHE A 751 -7.86 -13.30 -9.88
C PHE A 751 -8.15 -13.31 -8.37
N GLN A 752 -9.28 -12.72 -8.01
CA GLN A 752 -9.96 -12.91 -6.75
C GLN A 752 -11.12 -13.89 -6.89
N ASP A 753 -11.41 -14.62 -5.83
CA ASP A 753 -12.47 -15.60 -5.66
C ASP A 753 -12.79 -15.74 -4.15
N ARG A 754 -13.64 -16.71 -3.79
CA ARG A 754 -14.03 -16.94 -2.39
C ARG A 754 -12.87 -17.29 -1.44
N ASP A 755 -11.79 -17.83 -1.97
CA ASP A 755 -10.63 -18.28 -1.20
C ASP A 755 -9.58 -17.16 -1.05
N THR A 756 -9.68 -16.10 -1.84
CA THR A 756 -8.81 -14.91 -1.76
C THR A 756 -9.47 -13.71 -1.08
N THR A 757 -10.80 -13.56 -1.18
CA THR A 757 -11.55 -12.49 -0.50
C THR A 757 -12.89 -12.97 0.06
N PRO A 758 -13.28 -12.57 1.29
CA PRO A 758 -14.60 -12.87 1.84
C PRO A 758 -15.74 -12.14 1.11
N ALA A 759 -15.44 -11.18 0.23
CA ALA A 759 -16.44 -10.46 -0.55
C ALA A 759 -17.11 -11.34 -1.63
N ILE A 760 -16.43 -12.41 -2.09
CA ILE A 760 -16.95 -13.35 -3.07
C ILE A 760 -17.40 -14.60 -2.31
N THR A 761 -18.69 -14.93 -2.37
CA THR A 761 -19.25 -16.09 -1.64
C THR A 761 -19.70 -17.21 -2.57
N ASP A 762 -19.61 -17.01 -3.88
CA ASP A 762 -20.07 -17.94 -4.92
C ASP A 762 -18.89 -18.50 -5.73
N GLY A 763 -19.17 -19.03 -6.92
CA GLY A 763 -18.15 -19.54 -7.85
C GLY A 763 -17.52 -18.47 -8.75
N SER A 764 -17.77 -17.19 -8.49
CA SER A 764 -17.27 -16.11 -9.34
C SER A 764 -15.77 -15.92 -9.19
N ARG A 765 -15.12 -15.59 -10.29
CA ARG A 765 -13.73 -15.09 -10.32
C ARG A 765 -13.73 -13.67 -10.88
N VAL A 766 -12.96 -12.81 -10.22
CA VAL A 766 -12.73 -11.41 -10.59
C VAL A 766 -11.28 -11.29 -10.99
N TYR A 767 -11.01 -11.22 -12.29
CA TYR A 767 -9.64 -11.24 -12.80
C TYR A 767 -9.00 -9.84 -12.75
N ALA A 768 -7.75 -9.77 -12.29
CA ALA A 768 -7.01 -8.52 -12.20
C ALA A 768 -6.56 -8.06 -13.59
N ASP A 769 -6.76 -6.76 -13.86
CA ASP A 769 -6.18 -6.06 -14.99
C ASP A 769 -4.92 -5.29 -14.57
N GLY A 770 -3.87 -5.37 -15.39
CA GLY A 770 -2.64 -4.64 -15.15
C GLY A 770 -1.56 -5.36 -14.32
N MET A 771 -0.65 -4.55 -13.79
CA MET A 771 0.52 -4.95 -13.03
C MET A 771 0.57 -4.17 -11.71
N ILE A 772 1.04 -4.82 -10.66
CA ILE A 772 1.29 -4.22 -9.36
C ILE A 772 2.80 -4.13 -9.16
N ALA A 773 3.27 -2.96 -8.74
CA ALA A 773 4.65 -2.75 -8.29
C ALA A 773 4.66 -2.44 -6.78
N PHE A 774 5.38 -3.21 -6.00
CA PHE A 774 5.58 -3.03 -4.58
C PHE A 774 7.00 -2.57 -4.29
N ASN A 775 7.16 -1.41 -3.66
CA ASN A 775 8.46 -0.92 -3.22
C ASN A 775 8.82 -1.56 -1.87
N THR A 776 9.86 -2.40 -1.86
CA THR A 776 10.29 -3.20 -0.69
C THR A 776 11.01 -2.36 0.38
N THR A 777 11.14 -1.05 0.18
CA THR A 777 11.75 -0.12 1.15
C THR A 777 10.73 0.84 1.73
N SER A 778 9.91 1.49 0.90
CA SER A 778 8.87 2.41 1.37
C SER A 778 7.58 1.68 1.82
N GLY A 779 7.37 0.44 1.39
CA GLY A 779 6.11 -0.29 1.59
C GLY A 779 4.96 0.21 0.72
N GLU A 780 5.27 0.97 -0.33
CA GLU A 780 4.28 1.56 -1.24
C GLU A 780 3.88 0.58 -2.35
N PHE A 781 2.59 0.49 -2.63
CA PHE A 781 2.03 -0.23 -3.78
C PHE A 781 1.62 0.76 -4.88
N ARG A 782 1.99 0.45 -6.12
CA ARG A 782 1.58 1.18 -7.34
C ARG A 782 0.88 0.23 -8.30
N GLN A 783 -0.28 0.64 -8.81
CA GLN A 783 -0.95 -0.03 -9.92
C GLN A 783 -0.43 0.56 -11.23
N LEU A 784 0.03 -0.29 -12.14
CA LEU A 784 0.54 0.04 -13.45
C LEU A 784 -0.35 -0.59 -14.51
N SER A 785 -0.62 0.12 -15.60
CA SER A 785 -1.43 -0.40 -16.69
C SER A 785 -0.67 -1.47 -17.47
N ALA A 786 -1.36 -2.52 -17.91
CA ALA A 786 -0.83 -3.52 -18.84
C ALA A 786 -1.70 -3.62 -20.09
N PRO A 787 -1.13 -3.85 -21.28
CA PRO A 787 -1.85 -3.79 -22.55
C PRO A 787 -2.64 -5.06 -22.89
N PHE A 788 -2.58 -6.08 -22.04
CA PHE A 788 -3.25 -7.36 -22.25
C PHE A 788 -4.48 -7.50 -21.34
N THR A 789 -5.50 -8.19 -21.84
CA THR A 789 -6.64 -8.69 -21.06
C THR A 789 -6.16 -9.48 -19.84
N PRO A 790 -6.99 -9.71 -18.81
CA PRO A 790 -6.52 -10.42 -17.63
C PRO A 790 -5.81 -11.73 -17.97
N VAL A 791 -4.74 -12.06 -17.27
CA VAL A 791 -3.92 -13.25 -17.54
C VAL A 791 -3.66 -14.02 -16.27
N GLN A 792 -3.34 -15.30 -16.39
CA GLN A 792 -2.94 -16.13 -15.26
C GLN A 792 -1.91 -17.19 -15.67
N ASN A 793 -1.25 -17.76 -14.67
CA ASN A 793 -0.41 -18.95 -14.74
C ASN A 793 0.78 -18.94 -15.73
N GLY A 794 1.20 -17.77 -16.23
CA GLY A 794 2.43 -17.63 -17.04
C GLY A 794 3.70 -17.54 -16.20
N ALA A 795 4.71 -16.83 -16.72
CA ALA A 795 5.90 -16.42 -15.98
C ALA A 795 6.26 -14.96 -16.26
N LEU A 796 6.79 -14.27 -15.24
CA LEU A 796 7.34 -12.92 -15.33
C LEU A 796 8.78 -12.96 -14.83
N VAL A 797 9.72 -12.57 -15.68
CA VAL A 797 11.15 -12.59 -15.33
C VAL A 797 11.79 -11.23 -15.53
N TYR A 798 12.80 -10.93 -14.73
CA TYR A 798 13.57 -9.69 -14.82
C TYR A 798 14.87 -9.89 -15.59
N VAL A 799 15.16 -8.98 -16.52
CA VAL A 799 16.40 -8.98 -17.32
C VAL A 799 17.11 -7.63 -17.10
N PRO A 800 18.35 -7.60 -16.59
CA PRO A 800 19.06 -6.38 -16.24
C PRO A 800 19.71 -5.68 -17.44
N VAL A 801 18.92 -5.32 -18.45
CA VAL A 801 19.36 -4.50 -19.61
C VAL A 801 18.84 -3.08 -19.47
N GLY A 802 19.69 -2.08 -19.76
CA GLY A 802 19.40 -0.68 -19.44
C GLY A 802 19.18 -0.50 -17.94
N ASP A 803 18.12 0.21 -17.57
CA ASP A 803 17.69 0.33 -16.17
C ASP A 803 16.93 -0.92 -15.67
N GLY A 804 16.50 -1.78 -16.59
CA GLY A 804 15.90 -3.09 -16.34
C GLY A 804 14.61 -3.30 -17.13
N VAL A 805 14.38 -4.53 -17.59
CA VAL A 805 13.14 -4.92 -18.29
C VAL A 805 12.50 -6.14 -17.64
N LEU A 806 11.18 -6.23 -17.69
CA LEU A 806 10.42 -7.43 -17.34
C LEU A 806 9.94 -8.13 -18.60
N VAL A 807 9.99 -9.46 -18.63
CA VAL A 807 9.50 -10.27 -19.75
C VAL A 807 8.41 -11.19 -19.26
N TYR A 808 7.20 -11.01 -19.77
CA TYR A 808 6.03 -11.82 -19.49
C TYR A 808 5.74 -12.79 -20.65
N MET A 809 5.51 -14.07 -20.32
CA MET A 809 5.26 -15.11 -21.31
C MET A 809 4.37 -16.24 -20.80
N GLY A 810 3.69 -16.92 -21.73
CA GLY A 810 2.90 -18.14 -21.48
C GLY A 810 1.65 -17.95 -20.62
N GLY A 811 1.11 -19.04 -20.09
CA GLY A 811 -0.10 -19.03 -19.26
C GLY A 811 -1.40 -19.00 -20.08
N GLU A 812 -2.48 -18.51 -19.49
CA GLU A 812 -3.80 -18.44 -20.14
C GLU A 812 -4.51 -17.10 -19.96
N VAL A 813 -5.49 -16.87 -20.84
CA VAL A 813 -6.41 -15.73 -20.85
C VAL A 813 -7.83 -16.23 -20.58
N PRO A 814 -8.57 -15.65 -19.62
CA PRO A 814 -9.98 -15.97 -19.40
C PRO A 814 -10.86 -15.32 -20.48
N SER A 815 -11.97 -15.97 -20.84
CA SER A 815 -12.93 -15.43 -21.82
C SER A 815 -13.75 -14.24 -21.32
N VAL A 816 -13.79 -14.03 -20.01
CA VAL A 816 -14.49 -12.93 -19.33
C VAL A 816 -13.60 -12.37 -18.22
N ALA A 817 -13.68 -11.06 -17.98
CA ALA A 817 -12.96 -10.41 -16.89
C ALA A 817 -13.55 -10.75 -15.52
N ASP A 818 -14.88 -10.85 -15.43
CA ASP A 818 -15.60 -11.20 -14.21
C ASP A 818 -16.72 -12.19 -14.52
N GLY A 819 -16.83 -13.25 -13.72
CA GLY A 819 -17.97 -14.16 -13.81
C GLY A 819 -17.69 -15.57 -13.29
N VAL A 820 -18.68 -16.43 -13.49
CA VAL A 820 -18.62 -17.86 -13.13
C VAL A 820 -18.25 -18.68 -14.37
N ASN A 821 -17.38 -19.68 -14.21
CA ASN A 821 -16.98 -20.62 -15.28
C ASN A 821 -16.34 -19.96 -16.52
N ALA A 822 -15.43 -19.01 -16.33
CA ALA A 822 -14.62 -18.50 -17.42
C ALA A 822 -13.86 -19.64 -18.13
N THR A 823 -13.89 -19.66 -19.46
CA THR A 823 -13.12 -20.62 -20.27
C THR A 823 -11.74 -20.02 -20.51
N MET A 824 -10.66 -20.79 -20.26
CA MET A 824 -9.31 -20.30 -20.51
C MET A 824 -8.83 -20.63 -21.92
N VAL A 825 -8.15 -19.67 -22.54
CA VAL A 825 -7.46 -19.81 -23.82
C VAL A 825 -5.96 -19.69 -23.59
N PRO A 826 -5.13 -20.64 -24.04
CA PRO A 826 -3.69 -20.56 -23.87
C PRO A 826 -3.11 -19.33 -24.55
N ASN A 827 -2.19 -18.63 -23.88
CA ASN A 827 -1.46 -17.53 -24.48
C ASN A 827 -0.59 -18.01 -25.64
N SER A 828 -0.42 -17.14 -26.64
CA SER A 828 0.44 -17.43 -27.78
C SER A 828 1.91 -17.39 -27.37
N TRP A 829 2.65 -18.45 -27.72
CA TRP A 829 4.11 -18.52 -27.54
C TRP A 829 4.88 -18.00 -28.76
N LYS A 830 4.18 -17.37 -29.72
CA LYS A 830 4.80 -16.70 -30.86
C LYS A 830 5.32 -15.30 -30.53
N TYR A 831 5.00 -14.78 -29.35
CA TYR A 831 5.46 -13.49 -28.88
C TYR A 831 5.61 -13.50 -27.36
N VAL A 832 6.35 -12.52 -26.85
CA VAL A 832 6.48 -12.22 -25.42
C VAL A 832 6.22 -10.73 -25.19
N PHE A 833 5.69 -10.40 -24.03
CA PHE A 833 5.53 -9.01 -23.63
C PHE A 833 6.77 -8.55 -22.89
N VAL A 834 7.37 -7.45 -23.33
CA VAL A 834 8.54 -6.83 -22.69
C VAL A 834 8.11 -5.50 -22.09
N TYR A 835 8.32 -5.30 -20.81
CA TYR A 835 8.05 -4.05 -20.12
C TYR A 835 9.35 -3.36 -19.78
N ASP A 836 9.52 -2.13 -20.25
CA ASP A 836 10.62 -1.24 -19.93
C ASP A 836 10.30 -0.47 -18.64
N ILE A 837 11.11 -0.70 -17.61
CA ILE A 837 10.88 -0.14 -16.28
C ILE A 837 11.16 1.37 -16.25
N ALA A 838 12.11 1.87 -17.05
CA ALA A 838 12.47 3.29 -17.04
C ALA A 838 11.39 4.17 -17.68
N GLU A 839 10.87 3.71 -18.81
CA GLU A 839 9.91 4.46 -19.64
C GLU A 839 8.45 4.12 -19.34
N ASP A 840 8.17 3.19 -18.40
CA ASP A 840 6.82 2.70 -18.05
C ASP A 840 6.02 2.25 -19.29
N ARG A 841 6.65 1.39 -20.11
CA ARG A 841 6.12 1.04 -21.45
C ARG A 841 6.22 -0.45 -21.78
N TRP A 842 5.13 -0.99 -22.35
CA TRP A 842 5.05 -2.37 -22.83
C TRP A 842 5.28 -2.50 -24.35
N TYR A 843 5.94 -3.58 -24.74
CA TYR A 843 6.20 -3.99 -26.11
C TYR A 843 5.73 -5.43 -26.34
N ASN A 844 5.16 -5.73 -27.50
CA ASN A 844 4.79 -7.09 -27.89
C ASN A 844 5.78 -7.63 -28.93
N GLN A 845 6.79 -8.38 -28.47
CA GLN A 845 7.91 -8.83 -29.29
C GLN A 845 7.74 -10.26 -29.77
N THR A 846 7.70 -10.43 -31.09
CA THR A 846 7.61 -11.74 -31.75
C THR A 846 8.86 -12.59 -31.45
N THR A 847 8.66 -13.87 -31.15
CA THR A 847 9.70 -14.87 -30.95
C THR A 847 9.78 -15.84 -32.12
N THR A 848 10.93 -16.49 -32.26
CA THR A 848 11.18 -17.52 -33.29
C THR A 848 11.67 -18.81 -32.67
N GLY A 849 11.68 -19.91 -33.44
CA GLY A 849 12.04 -21.24 -32.92
C GLY A 849 10.82 -22.03 -32.48
N THR A 850 11.07 -23.19 -31.88
CA THR A 850 10.02 -24.12 -31.46
C THR A 850 10.04 -24.25 -29.95
N VAL A 851 8.89 -24.05 -29.33
CA VAL A 851 8.67 -24.21 -27.90
C VAL A 851 7.26 -24.75 -27.68
N ALA A 852 7.10 -25.65 -26.73
CA ALA A 852 5.79 -26.16 -26.34
C ALA A 852 5.00 -25.09 -25.57
N ALA A 853 3.74 -24.89 -25.95
CA ALA A 853 2.85 -24.01 -25.21
C ALA A 853 2.54 -24.64 -23.84
N ARG A 854 2.72 -23.86 -22.78
CA ARG A 854 2.54 -24.37 -21.42
C ARG A 854 1.93 -23.35 -20.47
N THR A 855 1.36 -23.90 -19.42
CA THR A 855 0.85 -23.19 -18.25
C THR A 855 1.43 -23.80 -16.97
N GLU A 856 1.35 -23.05 -15.86
CA GLU A 856 1.79 -23.50 -14.54
C GLU A 856 3.24 -24.00 -14.53
N PHE A 857 4.08 -23.34 -15.32
CA PHE A 857 5.52 -23.56 -15.43
C PHE A 857 6.29 -22.54 -14.60
N CYS A 858 7.59 -22.75 -14.46
CA CYS A 858 8.49 -21.78 -13.85
C CYS A 858 9.54 -21.29 -14.86
N ALA A 859 10.12 -20.13 -14.61
CA ALA A 859 11.20 -19.60 -15.44
C ALA A 859 12.27 -18.88 -14.61
N VAL A 860 13.53 -18.98 -15.06
CA VAL A 860 14.70 -18.33 -14.46
C VAL A 860 15.58 -17.71 -15.53
N VAL A 861 16.27 -16.62 -15.19
CA VAL A 861 17.17 -15.91 -16.11
C VAL A 861 18.61 -16.20 -15.77
N GLN A 862 19.42 -16.43 -16.79
CA GLN A 862 20.86 -16.57 -16.67
C GLN A 862 21.58 -15.68 -17.66
N HIS A 863 22.82 -15.36 -17.32
CA HIS A 863 23.74 -14.60 -18.14
C HIS A 863 25.14 -15.17 -17.98
N ASP A 864 25.84 -15.35 -19.09
CA ASP A 864 27.25 -15.75 -19.08
C ASP A 864 28.14 -14.50 -19.04
N PRO A 865 28.75 -14.18 -17.88
CA PRO A 865 29.59 -12.99 -17.72
C PRO A 865 30.91 -13.07 -18.49
N SER A 866 31.31 -14.27 -18.94
CA SER A 866 32.53 -14.49 -19.71
C SER A 866 32.32 -14.36 -21.22
N SER A 867 31.06 -14.35 -21.67
CA SER A 867 30.70 -14.22 -23.06
C SER A 867 30.83 -12.76 -23.54
N SER A 868 31.35 -12.58 -24.76
CA SER A 868 31.46 -11.25 -25.39
C SER A 868 30.12 -10.76 -25.97
N SER A 869 29.18 -11.68 -26.19
CA SER A 869 27.80 -11.39 -26.54
C SER A 869 27.00 -11.14 -25.26
N SER A 870 26.49 -9.92 -25.05
CA SER A 870 25.63 -9.59 -23.91
C SER A 870 24.24 -10.22 -24.07
N THR A 871 24.14 -11.55 -23.92
CA THR A 871 22.91 -12.33 -24.08
C THR A 871 22.38 -12.82 -22.74
N TYR A 872 21.07 -12.91 -22.62
CA TYR A 872 20.37 -13.44 -21.46
C TYR A 872 19.52 -14.63 -21.89
N GLU A 873 19.62 -15.73 -21.15
CA GLU A 873 18.89 -16.97 -21.41
C GLU A 873 17.80 -17.15 -20.35
N VAL A 874 16.55 -17.11 -20.79
CA VAL A 874 15.37 -17.35 -19.94
C VAL A 874 15.00 -18.83 -20.05
N TYR A 875 15.39 -19.65 -19.07
CA TYR A 875 15.03 -21.06 -19.02
C TYR A 875 13.61 -21.25 -18.51
N VAL A 876 12.89 -22.16 -19.14
CA VAL A 876 11.50 -22.53 -18.86
C VAL A 876 11.47 -24.02 -18.54
N LEU A 877 11.00 -24.35 -17.34
CA LEU A 877 11.00 -25.72 -16.82
C LEU A 877 9.61 -26.13 -16.35
N GLY A 878 9.27 -27.39 -16.61
CA GLY A 878 8.01 -28.00 -16.22
C GLY A 878 6.78 -27.33 -16.84
N GLY A 879 5.66 -27.43 -16.13
CA GLY A 879 4.35 -27.00 -16.61
C GLY A 879 3.65 -28.09 -17.42
N ALA A 880 2.52 -27.72 -18.00
CA ALA A 880 1.71 -28.65 -18.79
C ALA A 880 1.07 -27.97 -20.00
N ASP A 881 0.79 -28.75 -21.03
CA ASP A 881 0.01 -28.30 -22.16
C ASP A 881 -1.47 -28.18 -21.73
N TYR A 882 -2.04 -27.00 -21.90
CA TYR A 882 -3.40 -26.74 -21.42
C TYR A 882 -4.48 -27.49 -22.24
N ALA A 883 -4.22 -27.81 -23.50
CA ALA A 883 -5.18 -28.45 -24.39
C ALA A 883 -5.17 -29.98 -24.21
N SER A 884 -3.99 -30.61 -24.20
CA SER A 884 -3.86 -32.06 -23.98
C SER A 884 -3.90 -32.46 -22.52
N LYS A 885 -3.64 -31.52 -21.59
CA LYS A 885 -3.47 -31.76 -20.15
C LYS A 885 -2.27 -32.64 -19.81
N GLU A 886 -1.32 -32.79 -20.73
CA GLU A 886 -0.09 -33.54 -20.49
C GLU A 886 0.96 -32.67 -19.80
N VAL A 887 1.55 -33.20 -18.73
CA VAL A 887 2.65 -32.55 -18.00
C VAL A 887 3.96 -32.76 -18.76
N LEU A 888 4.71 -31.69 -18.96
CA LEU A 888 5.87 -31.67 -19.84
C LEU A 888 7.16 -31.86 -19.06
N SER A 889 8.06 -32.70 -19.57
CA SER A 889 9.44 -32.84 -19.08
C SER A 889 10.43 -31.98 -19.86
N ASP A 890 10.04 -31.39 -20.98
CA ASP A 890 10.96 -30.67 -21.84
C ASP A 890 11.41 -29.34 -21.19
N VAL A 891 12.70 -29.04 -21.35
CA VAL A 891 13.28 -27.77 -20.94
C VAL A 891 13.59 -26.97 -22.19
N SER A 892 13.09 -25.73 -22.23
CA SER A 892 13.35 -24.80 -23.31
C SER A 892 13.90 -23.50 -22.75
N TYR A 893 14.63 -22.73 -23.55
CA TYR A 893 15.10 -21.41 -23.13
C TYR A 893 15.03 -20.39 -24.26
N LEU A 894 14.65 -19.16 -23.90
CA LEU A 894 14.59 -18.01 -24.81
C LEU A 894 15.88 -17.21 -24.67
N SER A 895 16.58 -16.98 -25.77
CA SER A 895 17.75 -16.09 -25.77
C SER A 895 17.33 -14.66 -26.14
N ILE A 896 17.71 -13.68 -25.32
CA ILE A 896 17.53 -12.24 -25.52
C ILE A 896 18.93 -11.63 -25.76
N PRO A 897 19.14 -10.80 -26.79
CA PRO A 897 18.14 -10.06 -27.57
C PRO A 897 17.65 -10.73 -28.86
N SER A 898 18.02 -11.99 -29.14
CA SER A 898 17.62 -12.65 -30.41
C SER A 898 16.14 -13.06 -30.48
N PHE A 899 15.48 -13.15 -29.32
CA PHE A 899 14.11 -13.67 -29.14
C PHE A 899 13.90 -15.03 -29.84
N HIS A 900 14.89 -15.92 -29.72
CA HIS A 900 14.84 -17.27 -30.27
C HIS A 900 14.77 -18.35 -29.19
N TRP A 901 13.88 -19.31 -29.38
CA TRP A 901 13.71 -20.48 -28.52
C TRP A 901 14.63 -21.62 -28.89
N TYR A 902 15.26 -22.20 -27.88
CA TYR A 902 16.10 -23.37 -27.98
C TYR A 902 15.60 -24.47 -27.05
N LYS A 903 15.90 -25.71 -27.39
CA LYS A 903 15.62 -26.87 -26.55
C LYS A 903 16.88 -27.26 -25.76
N ALA A 904 16.73 -27.47 -24.47
CA ALA A 904 17.73 -28.07 -23.59
C ALA A 904 17.41 -29.55 -23.33
N ALA A 905 18.23 -30.21 -22.51
CA ALA A 905 17.97 -31.57 -22.09
C ALA A 905 16.73 -31.64 -21.18
N ASP A 906 15.91 -32.67 -21.38
CA ASP A 906 14.65 -32.86 -20.64
C ASP A 906 14.91 -33.13 -19.14
N LEU A 907 13.92 -32.81 -18.30
CA LEU A 907 13.89 -33.14 -16.88
C LEU A 907 13.81 -34.66 -16.69
N GLU A 908 14.43 -35.17 -15.62
CA GLU A 908 14.32 -36.59 -15.25
C GLU A 908 12.89 -36.99 -14.88
N GLN A 909 12.13 -36.05 -14.31
CA GLN A 909 10.73 -36.23 -13.96
C GLN A 909 9.95 -34.95 -14.27
N GLN A 910 8.84 -35.08 -14.99
CA GLN A 910 7.95 -33.99 -15.32
C GLN A 910 7.22 -33.46 -14.07
N ARG A 911 7.06 -32.14 -13.99
CA ARG A 911 6.34 -31.46 -12.91
C ARG A 911 5.62 -30.22 -13.45
N MET A 912 4.41 -29.95 -12.98
CA MET A 912 3.70 -28.67 -13.15
C MET A 912 3.43 -28.03 -11.79
N THR A 913 2.99 -26.77 -11.75
CA THR A 913 2.78 -25.96 -10.53
C THR A 913 4.03 -25.78 -9.64
N LEU A 914 5.21 -25.93 -10.22
CA LEU A 914 6.47 -25.76 -9.49
C LEU A 914 6.93 -24.28 -9.49
N VAL A 915 7.72 -23.92 -8.49
CA VAL A 915 8.48 -22.66 -8.47
C VAL A 915 9.96 -22.98 -8.58
N CYS A 916 10.72 -22.09 -9.20
CA CYS A 916 12.15 -22.28 -9.33
C CYS A 916 12.96 -21.05 -9.01
N GLU A 917 14.12 -21.30 -8.40
CA GLU A 917 15.13 -20.32 -8.06
C GLU A 917 16.49 -20.81 -8.55
N ALA A 918 17.32 -19.91 -9.06
CA ALA A 918 18.62 -20.27 -9.60
C ALA A 918 19.75 -19.75 -8.70
N TYR A 919 20.72 -20.63 -8.42
CA TYR A 919 21.96 -20.30 -7.73
C TYR A 919 23.15 -20.76 -8.57
N GLY A 920 23.89 -19.81 -9.14
CA GLY A 920 24.84 -20.09 -10.21
C GLY A 920 24.14 -20.80 -11.38
N PRO A 921 24.71 -21.88 -11.96
CA PRO A 921 24.09 -22.64 -13.04
C PRO A 921 23.05 -23.67 -12.55
N GLN A 922 22.81 -23.79 -11.24
CA GLN A 922 21.93 -24.79 -10.64
C GLN A 922 20.54 -24.20 -10.35
N VAL A 923 19.51 -24.75 -10.99
CA VAL A 923 18.11 -24.38 -10.75
C VAL A 923 17.49 -25.35 -9.77
N PHE A 924 16.98 -24.82 -8.67
CA PHE A 924 16.12 -25.56 -7.77
C PHE A 924 14.69 -25.52 -8.31
N GLY A 925 14.10 -26.67 -8.61
CA GLY A 925 12.67 -26.78 -8.87
C GLY A 925 11.97 -27.33 -7.65
N ILE A 926 11.10 -26.54 -7.03
CA ILE A 926 10.45 -26.84 -5.75
C ILE A 926 8.95 -27.08 -5.94
N GLY A 927 8.47 -28.16 -5.33
CA GLY A 927 7.08 -28.54 -5.29
C GLY A 927 6.56 -29.10 -6.61
N GLY A 928 5.32 -28.72 -6.89
CA GLY A 928 4.57 -29.12 -8.08
C GLY A 928 3.76 -30.40 -7.91
N ARG A 929 3.23 -30.90 -9.03
CA ARG A 929 2.55 -32.19 -9.19
C ARG A 929 3.02 -32.87 -10.48
N ILE A 930 2.93 -34.20 -10.54
CA ILE A 930 3.46 -35.00 -11.66
C ILE A 930 2.45 -35.08 -12.80
N ASN A 931 1.15 -35.12 -12.47
CA ASN A 931 0.05 -35.18 -13.43
C ASN A 931 -0.92 -34.02 -13.24
N TRP A 932 -1.67 -33.68 -14.30
CA TRP A 932 -2.77 -32.72 -14.23
C TRP A 932 -3.99 -33.35 -13.54
N ALA A 933 -3.95 -33.40 -12.21
CA ALA A 933 -5.05 -33.80 -11.36
C ALA A 933 -4.98 -33.07 -10.02
N ASP A 934 -6.13 -32.91 -9.36
CA ASP A 934 -6.26 -32.19 -8.08
C ASP A 934 -6.42 -33.16 -6.89
N ASP A 935 -6.36 -34.47 -7.13
CA ASP A 935 -6.57 -35.54 -6.17
C ASP A 935 -5.36 -36.51 -6.08
N GLN A 936 -5.60 -37.76 -5.70
CA GLN A 936 -4.55 -38.77 -5.57
C GLN A 936 -3.85 -39.08 -6.90
N ASP A 937 -4.51 -38.82 -8.04
CA ASP A 937 -3.99 -39.09 -9.38
C ASP A 937 -2.92 -38.05 -9.80
N ALA A 938 -2.74 -36.97 -9.03
CA ALA A 938 -1.70 -35.96 -9.22
C ALA A 938 -0.28 -36.55 -9.14
N GLY A 939 -0.14 -37.73 -8.53
CA GLY A 939 1.11 -38.45 -8.37
C GLY A 939 1.97 -37.92 -7.22
N CYS A 940 2.71 -38.83 -6.58
CA CYS A 940 3.63 -38.48 -5.49
C CYS A 940 5.08 -38.48 -6.00
N TYR A 941 5.86 -37.47 -5.61
CA TYR A 941 7.32 -37.49 -5.72
C TYR A 941 7.95 -37.83 -4.37
N SER A 942 9.16 -38.38 -4.41
CA SER A 942 9.92 -38.75 -3.21
C SER A 942 10.50 -37.55 -2.47
N MET A 943 10.85 -36.48 -3.18
CA MET A 943 11.47 -35.28 -2.60
C MET A 943 10.85 -33.98 -3.12
N PRO A 944 10.64 -32.98 -2.22
CA PRO A 944 9.95 -31.74 -2.54
C PRO A 944 10.73 -30.85 -3.50
N ALA A 945 12.02 -31.05 -3.72
CA ALA A 945 12.80 -30.26 -4.65
C ALA A 945 13.75 -31.13 -5.50
N PHE A 946 14.09 -30.64 -6.69
CA PHE A 946 15.10 -31.21 -7.58
C PHE A 946 16.08 -30.13 -8.03
N ILE A 947 17.26 -30.53 -8.51
CA ILE A 947 18.27 -29.61 -9.05
C ILE A 947 18.48 -29.91 -10.53
N TYR A 948 18.34 -28.90 -11.39
CA TYR A 948 18.69 -28.96 -12.81
C TYR A 948 19.89 -28.06 -13.08
N ASP A 949 20.97 -28.62 -13.62
CA ASP A 949 22.14 -27.85 -14.02
C ASP A 949 22.02 -27.42 -15.49
N MET A 950 21.89 -26.12 -15.70
CA MET A 950 21.68 -25.52 -17.02
C MET A 950 22.91 -25.58 -17.92
N SER A 951 24.11 -25.65 -17.34
CA SER A 951 25.36 -25.72 -18.10
C SER A 951 25.62 -27.14 -18.61
N SER A 952 25.34 -28.16 -17.79
CA SER A 952 25.51 -29.57 -18.20
C SER A 952 24.26 -30.20 -18.82
N GLY A 953 23.09 -29.58 -18.65
CA GLY A 953 21.81 -30.13 -19.09
C GLY A 953 21.44 -31.42 -18.37
N LYS A 954 21.77 -31.53 -17.08
CA LYS A 954 21.52 -32.76 -16.30
C LYS A 954 20.96 -32.43 -14.93
N SER A 955 20.10 -33.32 -14.43
CA SER A 955 19.64 -33.25 -13.05
C SER A 955 20.77 -33.68 -12.11
N ARG A 956 20.84 -33.05 -10.93
CA ARG A 956 21.83 -33.33 -9.89
C ARG A 956 21.16 -33.77 -8.61
N ALA A 957 21.72 -34.77 -7.94
CA ALA A 957 21.26 -35.24 -6.62
C ALA A 957 21.91 -34.47 -5.45
N LYS A 958 23.00 -33.75 -5.72
CA LYS A 958 23.77 -32.96 -4.76
C LYS A 958 23.96 -31.55 -5.29
N PHE A 959 23.71 -30.58 -4.43
CA PHE A 959 24.03 -29.18 -4.66
C PHE A 959 25.52 -28.97 -4.45
N ASP A 960 26.13 -28.19 -5.34
CA ASP A 960 27.55 -27.84 -5.29
C ASP A 960 27.74 -26.31 -5.25
N PRO A 961 28.14 -25.72 -4.12
CA PRO A 961 28.34 -24.27 -4.02
C PRO A 961 29.54 -23.76 -4.85
N ALA A 962 30.45 -24.64 -5.29
CA ALA A 962 31.59 -24.25 -6.11
C ALA A 962 31.21 -23.88 -7.55
N LEU A 963 30.00 -24.27 -8.00
CA LEU A 963 29.47 -23.91 -9.31
C LEU A 963 28.82 -22.53 -9.24
N THR A 964 29.61 -21.48 -9.44
CA THR A 964 29.13 -20.09 -9.27
C THR A 964 28.78 -19.38 -10.58
N SER A 965 29.32 -19.81 -11.72
CA SER A 965 29.15 -19.11 -13.01
C SER A 965 28.45 -19.99 -14.04
N TYR A 966 27.44 -19.43 -14.68
CA TYR A 966 26.78 -20.02 -15.84
C TYR A 966 27.64 -19.83 -17.10
N SER A 967 27.63 -20.82 -17.98
CA SER A 967 28.30 -20.78 -19.28
C SER A 967 27.28 -20.93 -20.38
N GLN A 968 27.30 -20.03 -21.36
CA GLN A 968 26.37 -20.01 -22.46
C GLN A 968 26.49 -21.28 -23.33
N PRO A 969 25.38 -21.91 -23.74
CA PRO A 969 25.38 -23.03 -24.68
C PRO A 969 26.03 -22.65 -26.02
N SER A 970 26.86 -23.55 -26.56
CA SER A 970 27.56 -23.33 -27.84
C SER A 970 26.61 -23.04 -29.00
N THR A 971 25.41 -23.62 -29.01
CA THR A 971 24.36 -23.37 -30.02
C THR A 971 23.90 -21.92 -30.05
N VAL A 972 23.87 -21.24 -28.90
CA VAL A 972 23.54 -19.80 -28.83
C VAL A 972 24.73 -18.98 -29.31
N ALA A 973 25.94 -19.30 -28.84
CA ALA A 973 27.15 -18.61 -29.26
C ALA A 973 27.39 -18.70 -30.79
N GLU A 974 27.13 -19.85 -31.40
CA GLU A 974 27.23 -20.07 -32.85
C GLU A 974 26.16 -19.28 -33.61
N ARG A 975 24.90 -19.32 -33.16
CA ARG A 975 23.84 -18.57 -33.82
C ARG A 975 24.04 -17.06 -33.68
N THR A 976 24.50 -16.58 -32.53
CA THR A 976 24.72 -15.14 -32.30
C THR A 976 25.72 -14.56 -33.29
N LYS A 977 26.66 -15.35 -33.81
CA LYS A 977 27.56 -14.95 -34.91
C LYS A 977 26.84 -14.77 -36.24
N VAL A 978 25.73 -15.45 -36.47
CA VAL A 978 24.99 -15.47 -37.75
C VAL A 978 23.75 -14.56 -37.71
N SER A 979 22.98 -14.61 -36.63
CA SER A 979 21.71 -13.91 -36.44
C SER A 979 21.56 -13.53 -34.95
N PRO A 980 22.23 -12.46 -34.50
CA PRO A 980 22.21 -12.01 -33.10
C PRO A 980 20.89 -11.36 -32.67
N TYR A 981 20.08 -10.89 -33.62
CA TYR A 981 18.87 -10.11 -33.38
C TYR A 981 17.68 -10.71 -34.15
N PRO A 982 16.42 -10.48 -33.71
CA PRO A 982 15.24 -10.91 -34.42
C PRO A 982 15.14 -10.20 -35.78
N ALA A 983 14.49 -10.86 -36.74
CA ALA A 983 14.25 -10.28 -38.07
C ALA A 983 13.33 -9.05 -38.02
N THR A 984 12.44 -8.99 -37.04
CA THR A 984 11.44 -7.94 -36.83
C THR A 984 11.38 -7.54 -35.37
N TRP A 985 11.53 -6.25 -35.10
CA TRP A 985 11.36 -5.66 -33.78
C TRP A 985 9.94 -5.13 -33.61
N ALA A 986 9.40 -5.21 -32.40
CA ALA A 986 8.10 -4.65 -32.07
C ALA A 986 8.07 -3.11 -32.25
N ASP A 987 9.14 -2.45 -31.84
CA ASP A 987 9.35 -1.00 -31.87
C ASP A 987 10.86 -0.70 -32.00
N SER A 988 11.22 0.44 -32.58
CA SER A 988 12.62 0.87 -32.69
C SER A 988 13.25 1.19 -31.33
N SER A 989 12.48 1.71 -30.38
CA SER A 989 12.95 2.00 -29.02
C SER A 989 13.35 0.72 -28.25
N LEU A 990 12.59 -0.37 -28.40
CA LEU A 990 12.96 -1.67 -27.83
C LEU A 990 14.28 -2.20 -28.41
N ARG A 991 14.52 -1.96 -29.70
CA ARG A 991 15.80 -2.29 -30.34
C ARG A 991 16.94 -1.47 -29.74
N GLU A 992 16.76 -0.16 -29.57
CA GLU A 992 17.77 0.72 -28.97
C GLU A 992 18.10 0.33 -27.53
N LEU A 993 17.10 -0.15 -26.78
CA LEU A 993 17.26 -0.64 -25.42
C LEU A 993 18.05 -1.96 -25.34
N LEU A 994 17.76 -2.92 -26.22
CA LEU A 994 18.30 -4.28 -26.15
C LEU A 994 19.53 -4.53 -27.05
N VAL A 995 19.78 -3.67 -28.04
CA VAL A 995 20.93 -3.78 -28.92
C VAL A 995 22.04 -2.88 -28.39
N PRO A 996 23.20 -3.44 -28.02
CA PRO A 996 24.37 -2.62 -27.69
C PRO A 996 24.72 -1.75 -28.91
N THR A 997 24.45 -0.44 -28.85
CA THR A 997 24.79 0.47 -29.93
C THR A 997 26.31 0.66 -30.00
N GLY A 998 26.97 -0.20 -30.76
CA GLY A 998 28.17 0.18 -31.47
C GLY A 998 27.80 1.31 -32.44
N THR A 999 28.07 2.56 -32.04
CA THR A 999 27.86 3.83 -32.78
C THR A 999 27.14 3.75 -34.14
N SER A 1000 25.91 4.26 -34.20
CA SER A 1000 25.32 4.86 -35.41
C SER A 1000 24.31 5.95 -35.02
N SER A 1001 24.53 7.16 -35.55
CA SER A 1001 23.62 8.30 -35.62
C SER A 1001 22.21 7.88 -36.10
N THR A 1002 21.10 8.56 -35.75
CA THR A 1002 20.69 9.86 -36.34
C THR A 1002 19.43 10.44 -35.65
N THR A 1003 19.51 11.72 -35.25
CA THR A 1003 18.45 12.75 -35.13
C THR A 1003 17.24 12.55 -34.19
N ALA A 1004 17.41 13.00 -32.95
CA ALA A 1004 16.46 13.96 -32.35
C ALA A 1004 17.15 15.34 -32.37
N SER A 1005 16.44 16.38 -32.81
CA SER A 1005 16.96 17.73 -32.95
C SER A 1005 17.41 18.30 -31.60
N THR A 1006 18.70 18.16 -31.30
CA THR A 1006 19.41 19.01 -30.35
C THR A 1006 20.70 19.43 -31.04
N THR A 1007 20.91 20.73 -31.05
CA THR A 1007 22.02 21.45 -31.65
C THR A 1007 23.36 20.78 -31.27
N GLU A 1008 24.09 20.26 -32.26
CA GLU A 1008 25.46 19.78 -32.10
C GLU A 1008 26.34 20.88 -31.49
N THR A 1009 26.80 20.70 -30.25
CA THR A 1009 28.08 21.26 -29.81
C THR A 1009 29.18 20.27 -30.17
N LYS A 1010 29.80 20.49 -31.33
CA LYS A 1010 31.11 19.91 -31.68
C LYS A 1010 32.14 20.37 -30.65
N HIS A 1011 32.48 19.52 -29.67
CA HIS A 1011 33.80 19.42 -29.01
C HIS A 1011 33.68 18.52 -27.77
N GLY A 1012 34.31 17.34 -27.74
CA GLY A 1012 34.38 16.61 -26.46
C GLY A 1012 35.11 15.27 -26.43
N HIS A 1013 35.13 14.47 -27.49
CA HIS A 1013 35.57 13.06 -27.34
C HIS A 1013 37.06 12.77 -27.62
N GLY A 1014 37.91 13.79 -27.79
CA GLY A 1014 39.37 13.63 -28.00
C GLY A 1014 40.25 14.44 -27.04
N THR A 1015 39.67 15.20 -26.12
CA THR A 1015 40.38 16.23 -25.34
C THR A 1015 41.47 15.70 -24.39
N PRO A 1016 41.36 14.52 -23.73
CA PRO A 1016 42.43 14.02 -22.86
C PRO A 1016 43.63 13.50 -23.65
N VAL A 1017 43.41 12.88 -24.81
CA VAL A 1017 44.49 12.34 -25.67
C VAL A 1017 45.21 13.47 -26.40
N ASP A 1018 44.46 14.50 -26.85
CA ASP A 1018 45.02 15.72 -27.44
C ASP A 1018 45.88 16.52 -26.42
N ALA A 1019 45.63 16.35 -25.11
CA ALA A 1019 46.27 17.11 -24.03
C ALA A 1019 47.41 16.35 -23.31
N LEU A 1020 47.23 15.07 -23.02
CA LEU A 1020 48.14 14.24 -22.20
C LEU A 1020 48.89 13.18 -23.03
N GLY A 1021 48.59 13.06 -24.33
CA GLY A 1021 49.22 12.11 -25.22
C GLY A 1021 48.51 10.75 -25.28
N LYS A 1022 49.17 9.79 -25.95
CA LYS A 1022 48.62 8.46 -26.23
C LYS A 1022 48.29 7.72 -24.92
N LEU A 1023 47.10 7.12 -24.86
CA LEU A 1023 46.72 6.26 -23.72
C LEU A 1023 47.68 5.06 -23.58
N PRO A 1024 47.79 4.48 -22.37
CA PRO A 1024 48.48 3.22 -22.15
C PRO A 1024 48.04 2.14 -23.14
N GLN A 1025 48.98 1.31 -23.59
CA GLN A 1025 48.82 0.38 -24.73
C GLN A 1025 47.55 -0.49 -24.61
N GLU A 1026 47.24 -1.03 -23.43
CA GLU A 1026 46.07 -1.88 -23.22
C GLU A 1026 44.73 -1.15 -23.37
N TRP A 1027 44.67 0.15 -23.06
CA TRP A 1027 43.49 0.98 -23.21
C TRP A 1027 43.41 1.57 -24.61
N TRP A 1028 44.57 1.93 -25.18
CA TRP A 1028 44.70 2.34 -26.57
C TRP A 1028 44.14 1.26 -27.49
N LEU A 1029 44.53 -0.01 -27.31
CA LEU A 1029 44.08 -1.10 -28.17
C LEU A 1029 42.58 -1.43 -28.01
N LYS A 1030 42.03 -1.30 -26.80
CA LYS A 1030 40.60 -1.52 -26.50
C LYS A 1030 39.69 -0.38 -26.96
N TRP A 1031 40.23 0.83 -27.17
CA TRP A 1031 39.45 1.96 -27.67
C TRP A 1031 39.29 1.85 -29.19
N GLU A 1032 38.40 0.97 -29.65
CA GLU A 1032 38.15 0.70 -31.09
C GLU A 1032 37.78 1.95 -31.92
N PRO A 1033 36.99 2.91 -31.41
CA PRO A 1033 36.69 4.14 -32.15
C PRO A 1033 37.91 5.05 -32.40
N ARG A 1034 39.06 4.83 -31.75
CA ARG A 1034 40.26 5.68 -31.89
C ARG A 1034 40.68 5.91 -33.33
N MET A 1035 40.55 4.88 -34.18
CA MET A 1035 40.97 4.93 -35.60
C MET A 1035 40.18 5.94 -36.43
N ARG A 1036 39.05 6.45 -35.91
CA ARG A 1036 38.29 7.53 -36.55
C ARG A 1036 38.99 8.88 -36.41
N TRP A 1037 39.77 9.06 -35.35
CA TRP A 1037 40.39 10.35 -35.03
C TRP A 1037 41.90 10.28 -34.97
N PHE A 1038 42.52 9.16 -34.59
CA PHE A 1038 43.95 9.02 -34.36
C PHE A 1038 44.54 7.80 -35.08
N ASN A 1039 45.74 7.97 -35.63
CA ASN A 1039 46.55 6.87 -36.15
C ASN A 1039 47.13 6.03 -35.01
N GLU A 1040 47.75 4.89 -35.32
CA GLU A 1040 48.32 4.00 -34.30
C GLU A 1040 49.48 4.63 -33.49
N ALA A 1041 50.04 5.75 -33.94
CA ALA A 1041 51.02 6.53 -33.19
C ALA A 1041 50.38 7.51 -32.18
N GLY A 1042 49.05 7.61 -32.12
CA GLY A 1042 48.33 8.54 -31.24
C GLY A 1042 48.15 9.94 -31.81
N THR A 1043 48.39 10.13 -33.10
CA THR A 1043 48.32 11.44 -33.79
C THR A 1043 47.04 11.56 -34.61
N ARG A 1044 46.40 12.74 -34.56
CA ARG A 1044 45.07 12.95 -35.15
C ARG A 1044 45.07 12.96 -36.69
N HIS A 1045 44.02 12.43 -37.32
CA HIS A 1045 43.91 12.25 -38.78
C HIS A 1045 43.56 13.52 -39.58
N SER A 1046 42.80 14.49 -39.03
CA SER A 1046 42.45 15.71 -39.78
C SER A 1046 42.12 16.95 -38.93
N GLY A 1047 42.64 18.10 -39.40
CA GLY A 1047 41.96 19.40 -39.45
C GLY A 1047 42.03 20.36 -38.26
N ALA A 1048 42.13 19.88 -37.02
CA ALA A 1048 42.32 20.77 -35.86
C ALA A 1048 43.70 20.49 -35.28
N ASN A 1049 44.57 21.51 -35.23
CA ASN A 1049 45.84 21.39 -34.51
C ASN A 1049 45.52 20.97 -33.07
N PRO A 1050 45.93 19.76 -32.63
CA PRO A 1050 45.70 19.33 -31.26
C PRO A 1050 46.42 20.32 -30.34
N ARG A 1051 45.66 21.03 -29.50
CA ARG A 1051 46.23 21.97 -28.54
C ARG A 1051 46.86 21.17 -27.41
N THR A 1052 48.19 21.15 -27.40
CA THR A 1052 48.99 20.51 -26.35
C THR A 1052 48.73 21.19 -25.01
N TRP A 1053 49.16 20.54 -23.93
CA TRP A 1053 49.02 21.08 -22.58
C TRP A 1053 49.63 22.48 -22.44
N GLU A 1054 50.78 22.71 -23.07
CA GLU A 1054 51.49 24.00 -23.08
C GLU A 1054 50.70 25.07 -23.83
N GLN A 1055 50.09 24.70 -24.95
CA GLN A 1055 49.30 25.64 -25.76
C GLN A 1055 48.01 26.01 -25.06
N ARG A 1056 47.37 25.07 -24.36
CA ARG A 1056 46.20 25.34 -23.51
C ARG A 1056 46.55 26.27 -22.35
N PHE A 1057 47.70 26.04 -21.71
CA PHE A 1057 48.19 26.94 -20.66
C PHE A 1057 48.48 28.33 -21.22
N SER A 1058 49.05 28.44 -22.42
CA SER A 1058 49.28 29.72 -23.08
C SER A 1058 47.96 30.45 -23.35
N ASP A 1059 47.01 29.81 -24.06
CA ASP A 1059 45.73 30.42 -24.45
C ASP A 1059 44.84 30.75 -23.24
N SER A 1060 44.86 29.92 -22.20
CA SER A 1060 43.88 29.99 -21.10
C SER A 1060 44.42 30.64 -19.84
N VAL A 1061 45.74 30.80 -19.72
CA VAL A 1061 46.38 31.37 -18.52
C VAL A 1061 47.29 32.54 -18.89
N GLN A 1062 48.21 32.39 -19.85
CA GLN A 1062 49.16 33.47 -20.18
C GLN A 1062 48.50 34.60 -20.97
N GLU A 1063 47.72 34.29 -22.01
CA GLU A 1063 47.02 35.31 -22.82
C GLU A 1063 46.04 36.15 -22.00
N PRO A 1064 45.14 35.56 -21.18
CA PRO A 1064 44.25 36.33 -20.32
C PRO A 1064 45.00 37.18 -19.28
N ARG A 1065 46.12 36.68 -18.72
CA ARG A 1065 46.96 37.47 -17.80
C ARG A 1065 47.59 38.66 -18.52
N ARG A 1066 48.07 38.48 -19.74
CA ARG A 1066 48.63 39.55 -20.57
C ARG A 1066 47.58 40.60 -20.94
N GLU A 1067 46.38 40.16 -21.33
CA GLU A 1067 45.23 41.04 -21.61
C GLU A 1067 44.79 41.83 -20.37
N ALA A 1068 44.78 41.18 -19.20
CA ALA A 1068 44.46 41.79 -17.91
C ALA A 1068 45.62 42.58 -17.28
N LYS A 1069 46.79 42.65 -17.94
CA LYS A 1069 48.03 43.29 -17.43
C LYS A 1069 48.52 42.74 -16.08
N ILE A 1070 48.24 41.48 -15.80
CA ILE A 1070 48.73 40.74 -14.63
C ILE A 1070 50.07 40.09 -15.01
N GLN A 1071 51.02 40.01 -14.06
CA GLN A 1071 52.31 39.40 -14.32
C GLN A 1071 52.16 37.95 -14.83
N GLU A 1072 52.79 37.69 -15.98
CA GLU A 1072 52.81 36.38 -16.61
C GLU A 1072 53.56 35.37 -15.74
N VAL A 1073 53.17 34.10 -15.83
CA VAL A 1073 53.85 33.02 -15.12
C VAL A 1073 55.22 32.83 -15.77
N GLY A 1074 56.30 32.94 -14.97
CA GLY A 1074 57.67 32.79 -15.49
C GLY A 1074 57.92 31.38 -16.02
N GLU A 1075 58.86 31.21 -16.97
CA GLU A 1075 59.05 29.91 -17.62
C GLU A 1075 59.49 28.79 -16.66
N GLU A 1076 60.30 29.08 -15.65
CA GLU A 1076 60.68 28.07 -14.64
C GLU A 1076 59.47 27.61 -13.79
N GLU A 1077 58.56 28.53 -13.48
CA GLU A 1077 57.35 28.24 -12.73
C GLU A 1077 56.37 27.45 -13.59
N LYS A 1078 56.15 27.88 -14.84
CA LYS A 1078 55.31 27.19 -15.80
C LYS A 1078 55.76 25.75 -16.02
N VAL A 1079 57.06 25.50 -16.22
CA VAL A 1079 57.60 24.14 -16.39
C VAL A 1079 57.33 23.29 -15.14
N SER A 1080 57.54 23.87 -13.95
CA SER A 1080 57.30 23.15 -12.68
C SER A 1080 55.81 22.84 -12.46
N LEU A 1081 54.91 23.77 -12.81
CA LEU A 1081 53.46 23.65 -12.68
C LEU A 1081 52.89 22.60 -13.63
N LEU A 1082 53.28 22.65 -14.91
CA LEU A 1082 52.81 21.69 -15.90
C LEU A 1082 53.27 20.27 -15.54
N ALA A 1083 54.52 20.10 -15.07
CA ALA A 1083 55.03 18.81 -14.63
C ALA A 1083 54.19 18.21 -13.48
N MET A 1084 53.81 19.02 -12.49
CA MET A 1084 52.93 18.58 -11.39
C MET A 1084 51.56 18.15 -11.92
N LEU A 1085 50.94 18.98 -12.77
CA LEU A 1085 49.61 18.69 -13.32
C LEU A 1085 49.61 17.42 -14.19
N THR A 1086 50.64 17.21 -15.00
CA THR A 1086 50.77 15.98 -15.81
C THR A 1086 50.92 14.74 -14.92
N ALA A 1087 51.65 14.83 -13.81
CA ALA A 1087 51.81 13.71 -12.88
C ALA A 1087 50.51 13.39 -12.11
N MET A 1088 49.72 14.39 -11.73
CA MET A 1088 48.42 14.21 -11.09
C MET A 1088 47.37 13.61 -12.04
N LEU A 1089 47.48 13.94 -13.34
CA LEU A 1089 46.53 13.53 -14.38
C LEU A 1089 46.99 12.29 -15.15
N ALA A 1090 47.99 11.55 -14.64
CA ALA A 1090 48.42 10.30 -15.24
C ALA A 1090 47.23 9.35 -15.45
N PHE A 1091 47.22 8.68 -16.60
CA PHE A 1091 46.08 7.86 -17.02
C PHE A 1091 45.85 6.69 -16.06
N ARG A 1092 46.91 6.00 -15.64
CA ARG A 1092 46.81 4.91 -14.66
C ARG A 1092 46.74 5.46 -13.24
N PRO A 1093 45.77 5.03 -12.42
CA PRO A 1093 45.68 5.44 -11.03
C PRO A 1093 46.94 5.14 -10.23
N GLU A 1094 47.64 4.04 -10.53
CA GLU A 1094 48.88 3.68 -9.82
C GLU A 1094 50.08 4.59 -10.16
N GLU A 1095 50.02 5.30 -11.28
CA GLU A 1095 51.07 6.23 -11.75
C GLU A 1095 50.80 7.69 -11.31
N ARG A 1096 49.65 7.96 -10.67
CA ARG A 1096 49.33 9.29 -10.15
C ARG A 1096 50.10 9.55 -8.86
N GLN A 1097 50.68 10.75 -8.76
CA GLN A 1097 51.34 11.16 -7.53
C GLN A 1097 50.37 11.21 -6.36
N THR A 1098 50.83 10.73 -5.21
CA THR A 1098 50.11 10.83 -3.94
C THR A 1098 50.07 12.28 -3.46
N ALA A 1099 49.13 12.60 -2.57
CA ALA A 1099 49.01 13.94 -2.02
C ALA A 1099 50.32 14.43 -1.36
N THR A 1100 51.07 13.53 -0.70
CA THR A 1100 52.37 13.85 -0.11
C THR A 1100 53.41 14.23 -1.17
N GLU A 1101 53.50 13.46 -2.26
CA GLU A 1101 54.46 13.73 -3.35
C GLU A 1101 54.13 15.01 -4.12
N VAL A 1102 52.85 15.33 -4.28
CA VAL A 1102 52.41 16.61 -4.87
C VAL A 1102 52.82 17.78 -3.98
N MET A 1103 52.69 17.66 -2.66
CA MET A 1103 53.11 18.70 -1.70
C MET A 1103 54.63 18.91 -1.70
N GLU A 1104 55.42 17.87 -2.03
CA GLU A 1104 56.88 17.93 -2.13
C GLU A 1104 57.37 18.35 -3.54
N CYS A 1105 56.46 18.51 -4.51
CA CYS A 1105 56.86 18.85 -5.87
C CYS A 1105 57.43 20.27 -5.99
N GLY A 1106 58.25 20.48 -7.03
CA GLY A 1106 59.02 21.70 -7.22
C GLY A 1106 58.20 22.98 -7.39
N TRP A 1107 56.94 22.91 -7.84
CA TRP A 1107 56.05 24.09 -7.91
C TRP A 1107 55.43 24.41 -6.55
N MET A 1108 54.95 23.40 -5.81
CA MET A 1108 54.38 23.60 -4.47
C MET A 1108 55.42 24.14 -3.48
N GLN A 1109 56.65 23.62 -3.49
CA GLN A 1109 57.72 24.02 -2.56
C GLN A 1109 58.29 25.42 -2.84
N ARG A 1110 58.35 25.84 -4.12
CA ARG A 1110 59.01 27.10 -4.53
C ARG A 1110 58.05 28.25 -4.84
N GLY A 1111 56.81 27.94 -5.21
CA GLY A 1111 55.77 28.94 -5.51
C GLY A 1111 54.68 28.97 -4.45
N ALA A 1112 53.84 27.94 -4.41
CA ALA A 1112 52.58 27.97 -3.66
C ALA A 1112 52.74 28.01 -2.14
N LEU A 1113 53.63 27.20 -1.55
CA LEU A 1113 53.83 27.16 -0.09
C LEU A 1113 54.48 28.43 0.47
N PRO A 1114 55.52 29.02 -0.17
CA PRO A 1114 56.06 30.30 0.24
C PRO A 1114 55.03 31.45 0.22
N GLU A 1115 54.16 31.53 -0.80
CA GLU A 1115 53.09 32.54 -0.83
C GLU A 1115 52.00 32.29 0.22
N LEU A 1116 51.67 31.03 0.50
CA LEU A 1116 50.75 30.67 1.59
C LEU A 1116 51.27 31.12 2.96
N VAL A 1117 52.60 31.12 3.16
CA VAL A 1117 53.24 31.61 4.39
C VAL A 1117 53.30 33.13 4.45
N GLN A 1118 53.29 33.85 3.32
CA GLN A 1118 53.15 35.32 3.27
C GLN A 1118 51.71 35.81 3.48
N CYS A 1119 50.71 34.95 3.26
CA CYS A 1119 49.29 35.23 3.52
C CYS A 1119 48.84 34.92 4.96
N LYS A 1120 49.78 34.69 5.88
CA LYS A 1120 49.59 34.78 7.34
C LYS A 1120 50.30 36.01 7.87
#